data_AF-A0A812JEQ3-F1
#
_entry.id   AF-A0A812JEQ3-F1
#
_cell.length_a   1.000
_cell.length_b   1.000
_cell.length_c   1.000
_cell.angle_alpha   90.00
_cell.angle_beta   90.00
_cell.angle_gamma   90.00
#
_symmetry.space_group_name_H-M   'P 1'
#
loop_
_entity.id
_entity.type
_entity.pdbx_description
1 polymer ?
#
loop_
_entity_poly.entity_id
_entity_poly.type
_entity_poly.pdbx_seq_one_letter_code
_entity_poly.pdbx_strand_id
1 'polypeptide(L)'
;MQEKQEDLIEVCKEEPDCGCCGYSTTVKVGKMEEHHRLCDKSYTMGPLGPDGIPTDPHKIYKAHTRGIEEWGAVESFEAENNMGKLTMQLAHFMTQECGWTLQVCDAANLGRRRCIREQQMKFKAPHPLSMIAPLVMIELGVGRWDPVRETTSNIYVHGADSDGIFEKLRSFFQTAWAAKEKDADPGYCDMKFETCALQERGFQGENNMGQKAMEAVDFMVKKCQWSLVSRSNGCFGKSVDMREQQLVFRKDEFIQRGSDHIIVEFRTVGYVEITGLQDAEDLKPRLAEYFEKQECHSYDTPYPVPSEFFFRDGYTTNLGKLTMSLADFLGSEGASIKEHQVTFTRSPEKASAPLLMIELRTIPLPNFPPSWHSAIQITGSDTNGVYGHLDRFIRKYMSGREIRHPDAASYCDKYYSCNAFRLKPASFRESCMGMVNGESDLGKWTMRLCDLMVDHVGEWDLVTCNSDNAEGYGINTTAREMQMIFRHRKGGRRVFMSAAQVEPLGRPPLQPPGYWNEGCQMGEVGHKLIPGTEEELQWMQELLDKTFKSKVTRDRKDGQALADRFVAVQCIRSEHPAIWDRFAKRRQLLPAGGSEVSLPKTMAASSGLAKRCVEVSAGNPSNEAYLLHGTNPTSAVAILSNSFTVDFAGKSAGTMFGPGIYLAESSTKADEYAQDDATGDYAELYAVLVCRALLGKPYVTEEPGDFREQVLSGEFGHVLGDREKAVGTFREFIFFHEAAVYPEYAVFYRREKDGRVMPRNESEMAPRPMEMEV
;
A
#
# COMPACT_ATOMS: atom_id res chain seq x y z
N MET A 1 -0.86 -16.64 -17.63
CA MET A 1 -0.06 -15.48 -17.22
C MET A 1 1.08 -15.22 -18.20
N GLN A 2 1.86 -16.22 -18.60
CA GLN A 2 2.97 -16.07 -19.56
C GLN A 2 2.57 -15.39 -20.89
N GLU A 3 1.49 -15.82 -21.57
CA GLU A 3 1.04 -15.16 -22.81
C GLU A 3 0.66 -13.67 -22.63
N LYS A 4 0.08 -13.29 -21.48
CA LYS A 4 -0.28 -11.87 -21.19
C LYS A 4 0.96 -11.00 -20.98
N GLN A 5 2.05 -11.58 -20.48
CA GLN A 5 3.29 -10.88 -20.14
C GLN A 5 4.15 -10.65 -21.39
N GLU A 6 4.13 -11.58 -22.35
CA GLU A 6 4.84 -11.46 -23.63
C GLU A 6 4.26 -10.36 -24.53
N ASP A 7 2.93 -10.22 -24.58
CA ASP A 7 2.24 -9.18 -25.36
C ASP A 7 2.62 -7.75 -24.92
N LEU A 8 2.70 -7.49 -23.60
CA LEU A 8 3.04 -6.17 -23.04
C LEU A 8 4.51 -5.79 -23.27
N ILE A 9 5.42 -6.77 -23.19
CA ILE A 9 6.86 -6.57 -23.45
C ILE A 9 7.12 -6.15 -24.90
N GLU A 10 6.32 -6.63 -25.85
CA GLU A 10 6.48 -6.30 -27.27
C GLU A 10 6.10 -4.84 -27.60
N VAL A 11 5.20 -4.21 -26.82
CA VAL A 11 4.76 -2.81 -26.99
C VAL A 11 5.77 -1.77 -26.50
N CYS A 12 6.67 -2.20 -25.62
CA CYS A 12 7.75 -1.36 -25.13
C CYS A 12 8.96 -1.31 -26.09
N LYS A 13 8.95 -2.09 -27.18
CA LYS A 13 9.98 -2.04 -28.22
C LYS A 13 9.62 -0.97 -29.27
N GLU A 14 10.63 -0.21 -29.72
CA GLU A 14 10.46 0.74 -30.81
C GLU A 14 10.18 -0.02 -32.12
N GLU A 15 8.98 0.13 -32.69
CA GLU A 15 8.71 -0.29 -34.06
C GLU A 15 8.56 0.93 -35.00
N PRO A 16 9.06 0.84 -36.24
CA PRO A 16 8.92 1.91 -37.22
C PRO A 16 7.46 2.07 -37.67
N ASP A 17 6.97 3.30 -37.59
CA ASP A 17 5.60 3.72 -37.90
C ASP A 17 5.20 3.39 -39.36
N CYS A 18 4.34 2.39 -39.60
CA CYS A 18 4.00 1.97 -40.96
C CYS A 18 3.05 2.93 -41.70
N GLY A 19 2.44 3.92 -41.03
CA GLY A 19 1.53 4.89 -41.66
C GLY A 19 0.32 4.29 -42.39
N CYS A 20 0.01 3.01 -42.19
CA CYS A 20 -0.79 2.22 -43.13
C CYS A 20 -2.15 1.72 -42.61
N CYS A 21 -2.56 2.07 -41.40
CA CYS A 21 -3.81 1.57 -40.84
C CYS A 21 -5.02 2.49 -41.13
N GLY A 22 -5.71 2.19 -42.23
CA GLY A 22 -7.02 2.79 -42.54
C GLY A 22 -8.09 2.34 -41.54
N TYR A 23 -8.50 3.22 -40.64
CA TYR A 23 -9.60 2.97 -39.69
C TYR A 23 -10.82 3.85 -39.98
N SER A 24 -11.98 3.20 -39.98
CA SER A 24 -13.31 3.75 -40.24
C SER A 24 -13.72 4.83 -39.23
N THR A 25 -14.36 5.89 -39.73
CA THR A 25 -14.82 7.09 -39.00
C THR A 25 -16.11 6.90 -38.17
N THR A 26 -16.58 5.66 -37.97
CA THR A 26 -17.82 5.39 -37.25
C THR A 26 -17.54 4.79 -35.87
N VAL A 27 -17.72 5.62 -34.83
CA VAL A 27 -17.65 5.23 -33.40
C VAL A 27 -18.85 4.36 -33.05
N LYS A 28 -18.79 3.07 -33.39
CA LYS A 28 -19.69 2.04 -32.86
C LYS A 28 -18.90 1.15 -31.89
N VAL A 29 -19.48 0.86 -30.74
CA VAL A 29 -18.98 -0.14 -29.79
C VAL A 29 -18.77 -1.45 -30.57
N GLY A 30 -17.52 -1.94 -30.60
CA GLY A 30 -17.13 -3.13 -31.37
C GLY A 30 -17.77 -4.42 -30.84
N LYS A 31 -17.59 -5.54 -31.55
CA LYS A 31 -18.04 -6.85 -31.10
C LYS A 31 -17.27 -7.26 -29.82
N MET A 32 -17.94 -7.89 -28.86
CA MET A 32 -17.34 -8.31 -27.59
C MET A 32 -16.26 -9.39 -27.83
N GLU A 33 -15.08 -9.18 -27.25
CA GLU A 33 -13.90 -10.06 -27.32
C GLU A 33 -13.50 -10.47 -25.90
N GLU A 34 -12.60 -11.44 -25.73
CA GLU A 34 -12.25 -11.96 -24.40
C GLU A 34 -11.68 -10.89 -23.45
N HIS A 35 -10.91 -9.94 -23.98
CA HIS A 35 -10.42 -8.82 -23.19
C HIS A 35 -11.52 -7.83 -22.78
N HIS A 36 -12.70 -7.87 -23.41
CA HIS A 36 -13.88 -7.05 -23.07
C HIS A 36 -14.75 -7.64 -21.93
N ARG A 37 -14.36 -8.77 -21.31
CA ARG A 37 -15.03 -9.24 -20.07
C ARG A 37 -14.84 -8.21 -18.96
N LEU A 38 -15.94 -7.83 -18.29
CA LEU A 38 -16.00 -6.77 -17.26
C LEU A 38 -14.99 -6.97 -16.12
N CYS A 39 -14.77 -8.21 -15.72
CA CYS A 39 -13.80 -8.61 -14.69
C CYS A 39 -13.24 -10.01 -15.00
N ASP A 40 -12.17 -10.39 -14.30
CA ASP A 40 -11.62 -11.74 -14.40
C ASP A 40 -12.52 -12.78 -13.73
N LYS A 41 -13.23 -12.40 -12.65
CA LYS A 41 -14.21 -13.24 -11.96
C LYS A 41 -15.27 -12.40 -11.24
N SER A 42 -16.52 -12.86 -11.27
CA SER A 42 -17.65 -12.25 -10.57
C SER A 42 -18.32 -13.29 -9.68
N TYR A 43 -18.72 -12.87 -8.49
CA TYR A 43 -19.48 -13.67 -7.53
C TYR A 43 -20.74 -12.89 -7.16
N THR A 44 -21.88 -13.57 -7.05
CA THR A 44 -23.14 -12.97 -6.62
C THR A 44 -23.57 -13.58 -5.29
N MET A 45 -24.13 -12.77 -4.39
CA MET A 45 -24.61 -13.22 -3.08
C MET A 45 -26.00 -13.91 -3.14
N GLY A 46 -26.31 -14.56 -4.27
CA GLY A 46 -27.60 -15.19 -4.55
C GLY A 46 -28.07 -14.99 -6.00
N PRO A 47 -29.26 -15.49 -6.34
CA PRO A 47 -29.90 -15.19 -7.63
C PRO A 47 -30.16 -13.69 -7.76
N LEU A 48 -29.80 -13.12 -8.92
CA LEU A 48 -30.08 -11.71 -9.21
C LEU A 48 -31.49 -11.56 -9.77
N GLY A 49 -32.20 -10.55 -9.28
CA GLY A 49 -33.44 -10.07 -9.87
C GLY A 49 -33.19 -9.37 -11.21
N PRO A 50 -34.26 -9.03 -11.96
CA PRO A 50 -34.16 -8.29 -13.21
C PRO A 50 -33.44 -6.95 -13.09
N ASP A 51 -33.48 -6.34 -11.91
CA ASP A 51 -32.83 -5.07 -11.56
C ASP A 51 -31.34 -5.17 -11.23
N GLY A 52 -30.79 -6.39 -11.20
CA GLY A 52 -29.42 -6.66 -10.80
C GLY A 52 -29.21 -6.68 -9.28
N ILE A 53 -30.28 -6.57 -8.49
CA ILE A 53 -30.25 -6.68 -7.03
C ILE A 53 -30.50 -8.15 -6.66
N PRO A 54 -29.73 -8.76 -5.74
CA PRO A 54 -29.99 -10.12 -5.28
C PRO A 54 -31.41 -10.27 -4.71
N THR A 55 -32.20 -11.22 -5.24
CA THR A 55 -33.57 -11.49 -4.77
C THR A 55 -33.61 -12.23 -3.43
N ASP A 56 -32.52 -12.92 -3.10
CA ASP A 56 -32.26 -13.52 -1.79
C ASP A 56 -30.76 -13.35 -1.49
N PRO A 57 -30.35 -12.29 -0.75
CA PRO A 57 -28.94 -12.01 -0.47
C PRO A 57 -28.30 -12.99 0.55
N HIS A 58 -28.88 -14.18 0.75
CA HIS A 58 -28.42 -15.22 1.68
C HIS A 58 -28.20 -14.75 3.12
N LYS A 59 -28.88 -13.67 3.55
CA LYS A 59 -28.70 -12.98 4.84
C LYS A 59 -27.28 -12.41 5.07
N ILE A 60 -26.43 -12.37 4.04
CA ILE A 60 -25.05 -11.86 4.12
C ILE A 60 -25.07 -10.33 4.05
N TYR A 61 -25.61 -9.76 2.97
CA TYR A 61 -25.90 -8.33 2.90
C TYR A 61 -27.20 -8.02 3.66
N LYS A 62 -27.14 -7.04 4.55
CA LYS A 62 -28.26 -6.61 5.40
C LYS A 62 -28.45 -5.11 5.25
N ALA A 63 -29.70 -4.69 5.03
CA ALA A 63 -30.10 -3.30 5.01
C ALA A 63 -31.42 -3.15 5.79
N HIS A 64 -31.51 -2.18 6.70
CA HIS A 64 -32.71 -1.87 7.45
C HIS A 64 -33.64 -0.97 6.64
N THR A 65 -34.75 -1.50 6.16
CA THR A 65 -35.88 -0.72 5.64
C THR A 65 -36.94 -0.57 6.74
N ARG A 66 -36.64 0.19 7.81
CA ARG A 66 -37.68 0.49 8.83
C ARG A 66 -38.68 1.51 8.27
N GLY A 67 -39.96 1.12 8.21
CA GLY A 67 -41.10 1.98 7.87
C GLY A 67 -41.87 1.57 6.61
N ILE A 68 -42.45 0.37 6.60
CA ILE A 68 -43.40 -0.07 5.55
C ILE A 68 -44.64 -0.65 6.23
N GLU A 69 -45.40 0.16 6.96
CA GLU A 69 -46.81 -0.12 7.20
C GLU A 69 -47.54 1.22 7.14
N GLU A 70 -48.55 1.29 6.26
CA GLU A 70 -49.45 2.43 6.02
C GLU A 70 -49.02 3.46 4.94
N TRP A 71 -49.74 3.37 3.80
CA TRP A 71 -49.86 4.35 2.70
C TRP A 71 -48.71 4.45 1.68
N GLY A 72 -48.62 3.47 0.78
CA GLY A 72 -48.55 3.67 -0.69
C GLY A 72 -47.58 4.69 -1.32
N ALA A 73 -46.56 5.20 -0.62
CA ALA A 73 -45.67 6.24 -1.10
C ALA A 73 -44.22 6.03 -0.60
N VAL A 74 -43.33 5.80 -1.58
CA VAL A 74 -41.92 6.23 -1.60
C VAL A 74 -41.00 5.62 -0.52
N GLU A 75 -40.29 4.55 -0.91
CA GLU A 75 -39.14 3.92 -0.20
C GLU A 75 -38.27 4.93 0.57
N SER A 76 -38.15 4.75 1.90
CA SER A 76 -37.23 5.50 2.75
C SER A 76 -35.80 4.98 2.56
N PHE A 77 -34.88 5.86 2.14
CA PHE A 77 -33.46 5.54 1.91
C PHE A 77 -32.58 5.81 3.15
N GLU A 78 -33.19 5.83 4.36
CA GLU A 78 -32.49 5.94 5.66
C GLU A 78 -31.96 4.56 6.13
N ALA A 79 -31.49 3.73 5.21
CA ALA A 79 -31.23 2.33 5.50
C ALA A 79 -29.80 2.12 6.01
N GLU A 80 -29.67 1.98 7.34
CA GLU A 80 -28.52 1.29 7.96
C GLU A 80 -28.21 0.03 7.15
N ASN A 81 -26.95 -0.18 6.80
CA ASN A 81 -26.52 -1.35 6.04
C ASN A 81 -25.20 -1.88 6.60
N ASN A 82 -24.87 -3.13 6.30
CA ASN A 82 -23.67 -3.78 6.81
C ASN A 82 -22.47 -3.74 5.85
N MET A 83 -22.48 -2.85 4.85
CA MET A 83 -21.40 -2.78 3.86
C MET A 83 -20.06 -2.43 4.51
N GLY A 84 -20.01 -1.43 5.40
CA GLY A 84 -18.78 -1.11 6.15
C GLY A 84 -18.22 -2.30 6.93
N LYS A 85 -19.08 -3.13 7.53
CA LYS A 85 -18.66 -4.34 8.24
C LYS A 85 -18.10 -5.42 7.30
N LEU A 86 -18.78 -5.68 6.18
CA LEU A 86 -18.31 -6.63 5.16
C LEU A 86 -16.97 -6.18 4.56
N THR A 87 -16.82 -4.88 4.31
CA THR A 87 -15.57 -4.26 3.84
C THR A 87 -14.43 -4.55 4.82
N MET A 88 -14.64 -4.34 6.13
CA MET A 88 -13.60 -4.60 7.13
C MET A 88 -13.29 -6.09 7.32
N GLN A 89 -14.28 -6.98 7.15
CA GLN A 89 -14.04 -8.43 7.17
C GLN A 89 -13.19 -8.89 5.99
N LEU A 90 -13.47 -8.38 4.77
CA LEU A 90 -12.66 -8.67 3.60
C LEU A 90 -11.25 -8.07 3.73
N ALA A 91 -11.13 -6.85 4.25
CA ALA A 91 -9.83 -6.23 4.52
C ALA A 91 -9.01 -7.08 5.51
N HIS A 92 -9.66 -7.57 6.57
CA HIS A 92 -9.02 -8.45 7.54
C HIS A 92 -8.54 -9.75 6.89
N PHE A 93 -9.40 -10.46 6.15
CA PHE A 93 -9.00 -11.67 5.42
C PHE A 93 -7.81 -11.42 4.48
N MET A 94 -7.89 -10.37 3.65
CA MET A 94 -6.84 -10.06 2.68
C MET A 94 -5.52 -9.70 3.35
N THR A 95 -5.54 -8.97 4.46
CA THR A 95 -4.33 -8.49 5.14
C THR A 95 -3.74 -9.49 6.12
N GLN A 96 -4.58 -10.20 6.88
CA GLN A 96 -4.14 -11.10 7.94
C GLN A 96 -3.94 -12.54 7.47
N GLU A 97 -4.75 -12.99 6.51
CA GLU A 97 -4.69 -14.38 6.02
C GLU A 97 -3.95 -14.49 4.69
N CYS A 98 -4.18 -13.53 3.78
CA CYS A 98 -3.54 -13.54 2.46
C CYS A 98 -2.24 -12.70 2.39
N GLY A 99 -1.91 -11.94 3.43
CA GLY A 99 -0.67 -11.15 3.53
C GLY A 99 -0.65 -9.87 2.69
N TRP A 100 -1.76 -9.45 2.08
CA TRP A 100 -1.81 -8.23 1.26
C TRP A 100 -1.83 -6.96 2.12
N THR A 101 -1.57 -5.80 1.52
CA THR A 101 -1.68 -4.50 2.20
C THR A 101 -2.86 -3.73 1.63
N LEU A 102 -3.83 -3.33 2.48
CA LEU A 102 -4.90 -2.42 2.06
C LEU A 102 -4.29 -1.05 1.73
N GLN A 103 -4.56 -0.55 0.53
CA GLN A 103 -4.07 0.75 0.06
C GLN A 103 -5.18 1.80 -0.02
N VAL A 104 -6.33 1.45 -0.60
CA VAL A 104 -7.45 2.38 -0.78
C VAL A 104 -8.75 1.62 -0.55
N CYS A 105 -9.67 2.29 0.13
CA CYS A 105 -11.07 1.91 0.28
C CYS A 105 -11.93 3.10 -0.15
N ASP A 106 -12.61 2.94 -1.28
CA ASP A 106 -13.40 3.99 -1.90
C ASP A 106 -14.88 3.56 -1.96
N ALA A 107 -15.80 4.50 -1.80
CA ALA A 107 -17.22 4.27 -1.75
C ALA A 107 -17.94 5.21 -2.72
N ALA A 108 -18.79 4.65 -3.57
CA ALA A 108 -19.57 5.40 -4.54
C ALA A 108 -21.01 4.88 -4.59
N ASN A 109 -21.94 5.69 -5.10
CA ASN A 109 -23.33 5.28 -5.25
C ASN A 109 -23.76 5.33 -6.72
N LEU A 110 -24.14 4.19 -7.29
CA LEU A 110 -24.51 3.94 -8.69
C LEU A 110 -26.03 3.78 -8.87
N GLY A 111 -26.49 3.64 -10.12
CA GLY A 111 -27.92 3.50 -10.44
C GLY A 111 -28.59 4.84 -10.75
N ARG A 112 -29.78 4.81 -11.40
CA ARG A 112 -30.59 5.97 -11.84
C ARG A 112 -30.97 7.01 -10.77
N ARG A 113 -30.76 6.63 -9.52
CA ARG A 113 -31.12 7.37 -8.30
C ARG A 113 -30.04 7.21 -7.24
N ARG A 114 -28.82 6.79 -7.63
CA ARG A 114 -27.75 6.44 -6.69
C ARG A 114 -28.19 5.40 -5.65
N CYS A 115 -29.04 4.46 -6.07
CA CYS A 115 -29.66 3.45 -5.21
C CYS A 115 -28.81 2.19 -5.01
N ILE A 116 -27.69 2.06 -5.73
CA ILE A 116 -26.76 0.93 -5.63
C ILE A 116 -25.50 1.43 -4.95
N ARG A 117 -25.15 0.87 -3.79
CA ARG A 117 -23.86 1.18 -3.14
C ARG A 117 -22.74 0.36 -3.80
N GLU A 118 -21.63 0.99 -4.14
CA GLU A 118 -20.40 0.37 -4.65
C GLU A 118 -19.27 0.63 -3.65
N GLN A 119 -18.61 -0.44 -3.19
CA GLN A 119 -17.36 -0.34 -2.44
C GLN A 119 -16.22 -0.89 -3.32
N GLN A 120 -15.19 -0.07 -3.53
CA GLN A 120 -13.96 -0.48 -4.19
C GLN A 120 -12.83 -0.60 -3.17
N MET A 121 -12.13 -1.73 -3.19
CA MET A 121 -10.99 -1.98 -2.31
C MET A 121 -9.77 -2.32 -3.16
N LYS A 122 -8.63 -1.72 -2.84
CA LYS A 122 -7.37 -1.92 -3.55
C LYS A 122 -6.33 -2.44 -2.59
N PHE A 123 -5.69 -3.54 -2.99
CA PHE A 123 -4.67 -4.21 -2.21
C PHE A 123 -3.35 -4.21 -2.97
N LYS A 124 -2.27 -3.87 -2.28
CA LYS A 124 -0.90 -3.99 -2.77
C LYS A 124 -0.30 -5.32 -2.30
N ALA A 125 0.65 -5.83 -3.09
CA ALA A 125 1.44 -7.00 -2.74
C ALA A 125 1.99 -6.90 -1.29
N PRO A 126 2.17 -8.04 -0.60
CA PRO A 126 2.62 -8.08 0.78
C PRO A 126 3.80 -7.15 1.06
N HIS A 127 3.59 -6.19 1.96
CA HIS A 127 4.64 -5.33 2.46
C HIS A 127 5.00 -5.75 3.89
N PRO A 128 6.25 -6.13 4.18
CA PRO A 128 6.62 -6.71 5.47
C PRO A 128 6.33 -5.85 6.71
N LEU A 129 6.30 -4.51 6.60
CA LEU A 129 5.84 -3.61 7.68
C LEU A 129 4.31 -3.50 7.83
N SER A 130 3.55 -3.92 6.82
CA SER A 130 2.07 -3.90 6.85
C SER A 130 1.48 -5.29 7.09
N MET A 131 2.32 -6.33 7.22
CA MET A 131 1.87 -7.68 7.51
C MET A 131 1.38 -7.71 8.96
N ILE A 132 0.06 -7.80 9.12
CA ILE A 132 -0.63 -7.93 10.41
C ILE A 132 -0.74 -6.60 11.18
N ALA A 133 -1.29 -5.56 10.55
CA ALA A 133 -1.72 -4.35 11.24
C ALA A 133 -3.27 -4.33 11.39
N PRO A 134 -3.81 -4.20 12.61
CA PRO A 134 -5.24 -4.03 12.82
C PRO A 134 -5.80 -2.84 12.04
N LEU A 135 -7.02 -3.00 11.51
CA LEU A 135 -7.73 -1.96 10.79
C LEU A 135 -9.04 -1.62 11.51
N VAL A 136 -9.38 -0.33 11.51
CA VAL A 136 -10.67 0.18 11.97
C VAL A 136 -11.21 1.17 10.94
N MET A 137 -12.51 1.12 10.69
CA MET A 137 -13.22 2.09 9.87
C MET A 137 -14.19 2.87 10.75
N ILE A 138 -14.20 4.20 10.58
CA ILE A 138 -15.19 5.12 11.13
C ILE A 138 -16.03 5.62 9.96
N GLU A 139 -17.33 5.37 9.99
CA GLU A 139 -18.29 5.86 9.01
C GLU A 139 -19.13 6.98 9.63
N LEU A 140 -19.13 8.13 8.97
CA LEU A 140 -19.91 9.32 9.34
C LEU A 140 -21.06 9.46 8.36
N GLY A 141 -22.30 9.46 8.83
CA GLY A 141 -23.49 9.65 8.00
C GLY A 141 -24.32 10.84 8.47
N VAL A 142 -24.49 11.84 7.62
CA VAL A 142 -25.37 12.99 7.95
C VAL A 142 -26.82 12.53 7.93
N GLY A 143 -27.55 12.85 9.00
CA GLY A 143 -28.99 12.61 9.08
C GLY A 143 -29.79 13.62 8.26
N ARG A 144 -31.04 13.30 7.96
CA ARG A 144 -31.95 14.23 7.27
C ARG A 144 -32.20 15.46 8.14
N TRP A 145 -32.07 16.65 7.56
CA TRP A 145 -32.46 17.90 8.21
C TRP A 145 -33.96 17.90 8.55
N ASP A 146 -34.26 18.09 9.84
CA ASP A 146 -35.63 18.24 10.35
C ASP A 146 -35.81 19.70 10.84
N PRO A 147 -36.79 20.45 10.32
CA PRO A 147 -37.04 21.83 10.75
C PRO A 147 -37.61 21.96 12.18
N VAL A 148 -38.04 20.86 12.79
CA VAL A 148 -38.69 20.80 14.12
C VAL A 148 -37.80 20.07 15.15
N ARG A 149 -36.96 19.14 14.70
CA ARG A 149 -36.00 18.38 15.54
C ARG A 149 -34.57 18.70 15.09
N GLU A 150 -33.61 18.78 16.02
CA GLU A 150 -32.20 18.89 15.63
C GLU A 150 -31.80 17.74 14.69
N THR A 151 -31.04 18.02 13.63
CA THR A 151 -30.52 16.99 12.72
C THR A 151 -29.67 15.99 13.51
N THR A 152 -30.14 14.75 13.62
CA THR A 152 -29.41 13.66 14.28
C THR A 152 -28.64 12.85 13.24
N SER A 153 -27.32 12.87 13.33
CA SER A 153 -26.40 12.14 12.46
C SER A 153 -25.87 10.88 13.15
N ASN A 154 -25.47 9.88 12.37
CA ASN A 154 -24.99 8.60 12.89
C ASN A 154 -23.48 8.43 12.66
N ILE A 155 -22.84 7.75 13.61
CA ILE A 155 -21.46 7.29 13.53
C ILE A 155 -21.46 5.78 13.69
N TYR A 156 -20.82 5.07 12.76
CA TYR A 156 -20.60 3.64 12.83
C TYR A 156 -19.11 3.34 12.91
N VAL A 157 -18.74 2.38 13.74
CA VAL A 157 -17.37 1.87 13.79
C VAL A 157 -17.36 0.39 13.43
N HIS A 158 -16.40 0.01 12.58
CA HIS A 158 -16.21 -1.34 12.08
C HIS A 158 -14.76 -1.78 12.24
N GLY A 159 -14.52 -3.04 12.56
CA GLY A 159 -13.17 -3.63 12.60
C GLY A 159 -12.85 -4.28 13.94
N ALA A 160 -11.55 -4.42 14.22
CA ALA A 160 -11.09 -5.06 15.45
C ALA A 160 -10.80 -4.03 16.54
N ASP A 161 -11.23 -4.33 17.78
CA ASP A 161 -10.73 -3.60 18.93
C ASP A 161 -9.27 -3.99 19.19
N SER A 162 -8.36 -3.07 18.95
CA SER A 162 -6.93 -3.25 19.13
C SER A 162 -6.37 -2.06 19.87
N ASP A 163 -5.49 -2.28 20.84
CA ASP A 163 -4.98 -1.23 21.73
C ASP A 163 -6.12 -0.43 22.41
N GLY A 164 -7.24 -1.10 22.73
CA GLY A 164 -8.42 -0.49 23.38
C GLY A 164 -9.01 0.68 22.60
N ILE A 165 -8.89 0.69 21.28
CA ILE A 165 -9.32 1.80 20.43
C ILE A 165 -10.83 2.07 20.52
N PHE A 166 -11.63 1.05 20.82
CA PHE A 166 -13.09 1.23 20.95
C PHE A 166 -13.45 2.13 22.14
N GLU A 167 -12.80 1.94 23.29
CA GLU A 167 -13.03 2.80 24.47
C GLU A 167 -12.49 4.22 24.23
N LYS A 168 -11.33 4.34 23.58
CA LYS A 168 -10.75 5.63 23.19
C LYS A 168 -11.71 6.41 22.28
N LEU A 169 -12.27 5.77 21.25
CA LEU A 169 -13.25 6.36 20.34
C LEU A 169 -14.56 6.72 21.05
N ARG A 170 -15.08 5.84 21.90
CA ARG A 170 -16.27 6.11 22.73
C ARG A 170 -16.10 7.41 23.53
N SER A 171 -15.00 7.52 24.26
CA SER A 171 -14.67 8.70 25.06
C SER A 171 -14.56 9.96 24.20
N PHE A 172 -13.88 9.87 23.05
CA PHE A 172 -13.76 10.98 22.10
C PHE A 172 -15.12 11.44 21.58
N PHE A 173 -15.96 10.54 21.05
CA PHE A 173 -17.26 10.91 20.49
C PHE A 173 -18.19 11.50 21.53
N GLN A 174 -18.20 10.96 22.76
CA GLN A 174 -19.02 11.49 23.85
C GLN A 174 -18.55 12.89 24.29
N THR A 175 -17.24 13.13 24.33
CA THR A 175 -16.68 14.39 24.85
C THR A 175 -16.63 15.48 23.80
N ALA A 176 -16.10 15.18 22.61
CA ALA A 176 -15.89 16.16 21.55
C ALA A 176 -17.18 16.45 20.77
N TRP A 177 -18.03 15.44 20.56
CA TRP A 177 -19.20 15.53 19.69
C TRP A 177 -20.53 15.32 20.41
N ALA A 178 -20.52 15.27 21.75
CA ALA A 178 -21.70 14.99 22.57
C ALA A 178 -22.50 13.76 22.09
N ALA A 179 -21.80 12.77 21.51
CA ALA A 179 -22.45 11.65 20.87
C ALA A 179 -23.01 10.68 21.91
N LYS A 180 -24.23 10.19 21.66
CA LYS A 180 -24.89 9.19 22.50
C LYS A 180 -24.72 7.81 21.88
N GLU A 181 -24.10 6.89 22.61
CA GLU A 181 -23.99 5.49 22.21
C GLU A 181 -25.37 4.83 22.12
N LYS A 182 -25.55 4.00 21.10
CA LYS A 182 -26.76 3.22 20.82
C LYS A 182 -26.41 1.75 20.75
N ASP A 183 -27.40 0.90 20.95
CA ASP A 183 -27.23 -0.54 20.75
C ASP A 183 -26.82 -0.82 19.30
N ALA A 184 -25.61 -1.35 19.13
CA ALA A 184 -25.11 -1.80 17.83
C ALA A 184 -25.65 -3.21 17.54
N ASP A 185 -26.21 -3.42 16.34
CA ASP A 185 -26.46 -4.77 15.85
C ASP A 185 -25.12 -5.36 15.35
N PRO A 186 -24.61 -6.46 15.96
CA PRO A 186 -23.36 -7.07 15.55
C PRO A 186 -23.36 -7.55 14.09
N GLY A 187 -24.51 -7.65 13.44
CA GLY A 187 -24.64 -7.92 12.01
C GLY A 187 -24.37 -6.72 11.10
N TYR A 188 -24.32 -5.49 11.64
CA TYR A 188 -24.20 -4.24 10.89
C TYR A 188 -22.95 -3.44 11.23
N CYS A 189 -22.63 -3.28 12.51
CA CYS A 189 -21.49 -2.50 12.99
C CYS A 189 -20.97 -3.07 14.32
N ASP A 190 -19.80 -2.61 14.75
CA ASP A 190 -19.19 -3.00 16.02
C ASP A 190 -19.48 -1.95 17.12
N MET A 191 -19.61 -0.66 16.75
CA MET A 191 -20.17 0.38 17.62
C MET A 191 -21.08 1.34 16.83
N LYS A 192 -22.05 1.96 17.52
CA LYS A 192 -23.01 2.90 16.94
C LYS A 192 -23.23 4.09 17.87
N PHE A 193 -23.19 5.30 17.31
CA PHE A 193 -23.47 6.54 18.04
C PHE A 193 -24.38 7.46 17.25
N GLU A 194 -25.13 8.30 17.97
CA GLU A 194 -25.95 9.39 17.43
C GLU A 194 -25.39 10.74 17.91
N THR A 195 -25.29 11.74 17.04
CA THR A 195 -24.74 13.06 17.37
C THR A 195 -25.41 14.19 16.57
N CYS A 196 -25.44 15.40 17.13
CA CYS A 196 -25.82 16.63 16.42
C CYS A 196 -24.59 17.43 15.92
N ALA A 197 -23.37 16.87 16.03
CA ALA A 197 -22.13 17.57 15.67
C ALA A 197 -21.90 17.72 14.16
N LEU A 198 -22.54 16.86 13.35
CA LEU A 198 -22.52 16.94 11.89
C LEU A 198 -23.70 17.80 11.43
N GLN A 199 -23.39 18.97 10.86
CA GLN A 199 -24.35 20.02 10.54
C GLN A 199 -24.28 20.37 9.05
N GLU A 200 -25.44 20.61 8.46
CA GLU A 200 -25.59 21.10 7.08
C GLU A 200 -26.05 22.57 7.07
N ARG A 201 -25.68 23.30 6.02
CA ARG A 201 -26.15 24.65 5.76
C ARG A 201 -26.63 24.78 4.31
N GLY A 202 -27.77 25.44 4.13
CA GLY A 202 -28.32 25.71 2.80
C GLY A 202 -28.72 24.46 2.03
N PHE A 203 -29.02 24.63 0.74
CA PHE A 203 -29.55 23.56 -0.13
C PHE A 203 -28.50 22.96 -1.08
N GLN A 204 -27.26 23.44 -1.04
CA GLN A 204 -26.17 23.03 -1.94
C GLN A 204 -25.27 21.92 -1.35
N GLY A 205 -25.67 21.34 -0.20
CA GLY A 205 -24.88 20.32 0.50
C GLY A 205 -23.58 20.87 1.07
N GLU A 206 -23.58 22.12 1.55
CA GLU A 206 -22.54 22.63 2.46
C GLU A 206 -22.73 21.98 3.82
N ASN A 207 -21.65 21.49 4.43
CA ASN A 207 -21.69 20.88 5.75
C ASN A 207 -20.32 21.02 6.43
N ASN A 208 -20.25 20.67 7.71
CA ASN A 208 -19.01 20.65 8.46
C ASN A 208 -18.33 19.26 8.50
N MET A 209 -18.70 18.34 7.60
CA MET A 209 -18.19 16.96 7.61
C MET A 209 -16.68 16.90 7.38
N GLY A 210 -16.13 17.75 6.49
CA GLY A 210 -14.68 17.88 6.31
C GLY A 210 -13.96 18.25 7.61
N GLN A 211 -14.50 19.22 8.37
CA GLN A 211 -14.01 19.62 9.69
C GLN A 211 -14.06 18.47 10.71
N LYS A 212 -15.20 17.76 10.79
CA LYS A 212 -15.36 16.64 11.72
C LYS A 212 -14.49 15.44 11.34
N ALA A 213 -14.27 15.20 10.06
CA ALA A 213 -13.32 14.20 9.60
C ALA A 213 -11.91 14.50 10.12
N MET A 214 -11.48 15.76 10.02
CA MET A 214 -10.15 16.17 10.50
C MET A 214 -10.01 16.09 12.01
N GLU A 215 -11.04 16.42 12.79
CA GLU A 215 -11.04 16.20 14.24
C GLU A 215 -10.86 14.71 14.60
N ALA A 216 -11.52 13.81 13.86
CA ALA A 216 -11.37 12.37 14.06
C ALA A 216 -9.99 11.87 13.61
N VAL A 217 -9.47 12.36 12.48
CA VAL A 217 -8.11 12.06 12.00
C VAL A 217 -7.07 12.52 13.03
N ASP A 218 -7.18 13.73 13.56
CA ASP A 218 -6.29 14.25 14.59
C ASP A 218 -6.31 13.38 15.85
N PHE A 219 -7.50 13.00 16.30
CA PHE A 219 -7.63 12.11 17.45
C PHE A 219 -6.96 10.75 17.18
N MET A 220 -7.24 10.14 16.04
CA MET A 220 -6.70 8.82 15.68
C MET A 220 -5.18 8.86 15.49
N VAL A 221 -4.67 9.84 14.76
CA VAL A 221 -3.26 9.94 14.37
C VAL A 221 -2.39 10.47 15.49
N LYS A 222 -2.81 11.54 16.17
CA LYS A 222 -1.97 12.21 17.18
C LYS A 222 -2.18 11.67 18.59
N LYS A 223 -3.40 11.25 18.95
CA LYS A 223 -3.68 10.72 20.30
C LYS A 223 -3.61 9.19 20.34
N CYS A 224 -4.20 8.52 19.37
CA CYS A 224 -4.26 7.05 19.36
C CYS A 224 -3.08 6.39 18.64
N GLN A 225 -2.30 7.16 17.87
CA GLN A 225 -1.14 6.65 17.13
C GLN A 225 -1.55 5.57 16.11
N TRP A 226 -2.59 5.87 15.33
CA TRP A 226 -3.03 5.10 14.17
C TRP A 226 -2.75 5.90 12.89
N SER A 227 -2.53 5.24 11.77
CA SER A 227 -2.28 5.90 10.48
C SER A 227 -3.56 5.92 9.64
N LEU A 228 -3.86 7.05 9.02
CA LEU A 228 -4.95 7.17 8.05
C LEU A 228 -4.56 6.41 6.77
N VAL A 229 -5.34 5.38 6.42
CA VAL A 229 -5.19 4.60 5.18
C VAL A 229 -6.14 5.13 4.12
N SER A 230 -7.44 5.21 4.44
CA SER A 230 -8.45 5.61 3.47
C SER A 230 -9.38 6.73 3.92
N ARG A 231 -9.72 7.66 3.01
CA ARG A 231 -10.82 8.61 3.16
C ARG A 231 -11.65 8.59 1.88
N SER A 232 -12.91 8.19 1.97
CA SER A 232 -13.86 8.31 0.85
C SER A 232 -14.97 9.29 1.19
N ASN A 233 -15.50 9.96 0.17
CA ASN A 233 -16.67 10.82 0.27
C ASN A 233 -17.78 10.20 -0.57
N GLY A 234 -18.96 10.01 0.01
CA GLY A 234 -20.14 9.45 -0.65
C GLY A 234 -21.37 10.35 -0.51
N CYS A 235 -22.35 10.15 -1.39
CA CYS A 235 -23.65 10.80 -1.32
C CYS A 235 -24.77 9.77 -1.48
N PHE A 236 -25.73 9.73 -0.57
CA PHE A 236 -26.86 8.78 -0.59
C PHE A 236 -28.22 9.50 -0.48
N GLY A 237 -29.32 8.76 -0.66
CA GLY A 237 -30.69 9.30 -0.57
C GLY A 237 -31.32 9.73 -1.90
N LYS A 238 -32.66 9.80 -1.93
CA LYS A 238 -33.46 10.06 -3.16
C LYS A 238 -33.16 11.38 -3.86
N SER A 239 -32.72 12.40 -3.11
CA SER A 239 -32.40 13.74 -3.63
C SER A 239 -30.89 13.99 -3.69
N VAL A 240 -30.05 13.00 -3.36
CA VAL A 240 -28.58 13.12 -3.34
C VAL A 240 -28.07 14.21 -2.38
N ASP A 241 -28.87 14.51 -1.38
CA ASP A 241 -28.63 15.52 -0.35
C ASP A 241 -27.81 14.97 0.81
N MET A 242 -27.99 13.70 1.18
CA MET A 242 -27.30 13.13 2.34
C MET A 242 -25.86 12.75 2.02
N ARG A 243 -24.93 13.13 2.90
CA ARG A 243 -23.49 12.89 2.76
C ARG A 243 -23.04 11.78 3.70
N GLU A 244 -22.15 10.94 3.21
CA GLU A 244 -21.47 9.92 4.00
C GLU A 244 -19.97 10.00 3.79
N GLN A 245 -19.21 9.55 4.77
CA GLN A 245 -17.76 9.56 4.72
C GLN A 245 -17.20 8.37 5.47
N GLN A 246 -16.27 7.64 4.86
CA GLN A 246 -15.57 6.54 5.51
C GLN A 246 -14.10 6.92 5.74
N LEU A 247 -13.64 6.72 6.97
CA LEU A 247 -12.26 6.91 7.39
C LEU A 247 -11.70 5.56 7.83
N VAL A 248 -10.74 5.02 7.10
CA VAL A 248 -10.06 3.76 7.43
C VAL A 248 -8.71 4.07 8.03
N PHE A 249 -8.47 3.54 9.23
CA PHE A 249 -7.23 3.67 9.95
C PHE A 249 -6.57 2.31 10.12
N ARG A 250 -5.25 2.31 10.15
CA ARG A 250 -4.42 1.15 10.41
C ARG A 250 -3.54 1.39 11.62
N LYS A 251 -3.45 0.40 12.49
CA LYS A 251 -2.53 0.44 13.62
C LYS A 251 -1.14 0.05 13.15
N ASP A 252 -0.46 1.03 12.57
CA ASP A 252 0.93 0.89 12.21
C ASP A 252 1.79 1.13 13.45
N GLU A 253 2.38 0.07 14.01
CA GLU A 253 3.27 0.21 15.16
C GLU A 253 4.53 1.05 14.83
N PHE A 254 4.86 1.18 13.53
CA PHE A 254 6.16 1.62 13.05
C PHE A 254 6.15 2.76 12.00
N ILE A 255 5.00 3.25 11.54
CA ILE A 255 4.89 4.38 10.58
C ILE A 255 4.75 5.73 11.31
N GLN A 256 5.13 6.82 10.64
CA GLN A 256 5.13 8.21 11.13
C GLN A 256 4.01 8.50 12.13
N ARG A 257 4.41 8.85 13.34
CA ARG A 257 3.54 9.12 14.49
C ARG A 257 3.16 10.60 14.51
N GLY A 258 1.86 10.88 14.60
CA GLY A 258 1.37 12.26 14.74
C GLY A 258 1.55 13.13 13.50
N SER A 259 1.44 12.56 12.29
CA SER A 259 1.51 13.34 11.05
C SER A 259 0.46 14.45 10.99
N ASP A 260 0.88 15.59 10.47
CA ASP A 260 0.00 16.73 10.19
C ASP A 260 -0.68 16.53 8.84
N HIS A 261 -2.00 16.75 8.82
CA HIS A 261 -2.85 16.50 7.67
C HIS A 261 -3.67 17.75 7.33
N ILE A 262 -3.75 18.07 6.04
CA ILE A 262 -4.70 19.06 5.52
C ILE A 262 -5.56 18.44 4.44
N ILE A 263 -6.77 18.96 4.30
CA ILE A 263 -7.72 18.57 3.25
C ILE A 263 -8.09 19.81 2.46
N VAL A 264 -8.07 19.70 1.13
CA VAL A 264 -8.49 20.76 0.21
C VAL A 264 -9.54 20.21 -0.74
N GLU A 265 -10.78 20.69 -0.65
CA GLU A 265 -11.90 20.22 -1.46
C GLU A 265 -12.30 21.27 -2.49
N PHE A 266 -12.16 20.91 -3.78
CA PHE A 266 -12.65 21.71 -4.89
C PHE A 266 -14.14 21.47 -5.10
N ARG A 267 -14.97 22.52 -5.00
CA ARG A 267 -16.41 22.42 -5.16
C ARG A 267 -16.83 23.12 -6.45
N THR A 268 -17.30 22.35 -7.43
CA THR A 268 -17.74 22.88 -8.75
C THR A 268 -18.93 23.84 -8.67
N VAL A 269 -19.54 24.01 -7.49
CA VAL A 269 -20.52 25.06 -7.19
C VAL A 269 -19.88 26.44 -6.98
N GLY A 270 -18.55 26.54 -7.07
CA GLY A 270 -17.84 27.80 -7.21
C GLY A 270 -17.01 28.20 -5.99
N TYR A 271 -16.52 27.26 -5.17
CA TYR A 271 -15.68 27.58 -4.01
C TYR A 271 -14.67 26.45 -3.68
N VAL A 272 -13.70 26.75 -2.81
CA VAL A 272 -12.70 25.81 -2.30
C VAL A 272 -12.79 25.75 -0.78
N GLU A 273 -12.81 24.54 -0.21
CA GLU A 273 -12.82 24.33 1.24
C GLU A 273 -11.46 23.79 1.69
N ILE A 274 -10.86 24.40 2.72
CA ILE A 274 -9.61 23.93 3.30
C ILE A 274 -9.82 23.64 4.77
N THR A 275 -9.48 22.42 5.19
CA THR A 275 -9.62 21.95 6.57
C THR A 275 -8.28 21.42 7.09
N GLY A 276 -8.02 21.53 8.40
CA GLY A 276 -6.79 21.04 9.02
C GLY A 276 -5.68 22.09 9.11
N LEU A 277 -5.93 23.33 8.73
CA LEU A 277 -4.92 24.39 8.69
C LEU A 277 -4.27 24.70 10.05
N GLN A 278 -4.88 24.30 11.17
CA GLN A 278 -4.25 24.39 12.49
C GLN A 278 -2.93 23.60 12.60
N ASP A 279 -2.75 22.58 11.75
CA ASP A 279 -1.55 21.76 11.68
C ASP A 279 -0.53 22.26 10.64
N ALA A 280 -0.88 23.32 9.93
CA ALA A 280 -0.10 23.89 8.85
C ALA A 280 -0.15 25.42 8.88
N GLU A 281 0.09 26.00 10.06
CA GLU A 281 0.11 27.45 10.28
C GLU A 281 1.09 28.16 9.31
N ASP A 282 2.20 27.50 8.96
CA ASP A 282 3.17 27.98 7.98
C ASP A 282 2.64 27.94 6.53
N LEU A 283 1.76 27.00 6.20
CA LEU A 283 1.14 26.91 4.87
C LEU A 283 -0.01 27.90 4.67
N LYS A 284 -0.68 28.37 5.73
CA LYS A 284 -1.82 29.30 5.64
C LYS A 284 -1.57 30.50 4.71
N PRO A 285 -0.54 31.34 4.93
CA PRO A 285 -0.29 32.50 4.07
C PRO A 285 0.09 32.10 2.64
N ARG A 286 0.75 30.96 2.47
CA ARG A 286 1.22 30.45 1.17
C ARG A 286 0.05 29.94 0.32
N LEU A 287 -0.89 29.23 0.94
CA LEU A 287 -2.13 28.79 0.32
C LEU A 287 -3.02 29.97 -0.06
N ALA A 288 -3.14 30.98 0.82
CA ALA A 288 -3.84 32.21 0.49
C ALA A 288 -3.24 32.88 -0.77
N GLU A 289 -1.92 33.03 -0.82
CA GLU A 289 -1.22 33.58 -1.99
C GLU A 289 -1.44 32.74 -3.26
N TYR A 290 -1.43 31.40 -3.16
CA TYR A 290 -1.67 30.48 -4.28
C TYR A 290 -3.07 30.66 -4.87
N PHE A 291 -4.10 30.80 -4.03
CA PHE A 291 -5.48 31.00 -4.47
C PHE A 291 -5.72 32.44 -4.95
N GLU A 292 -5.14 33.45 -4.31
CA GLU A 292 -5.22 34.85 -4.74
C GLU A 292 -4.62 35.07 -6.14
N LYS A 293 -3.50 34.39 -6.45
CA LYS A 293 -2.90 34.38 -7.81
C LYS A 293 -3.82 33.81 -8.88
N GLN A 294 -4.80 33.00 -8.48
CA GLN A 294 -5.84 32.44 -9.34
C GLN A 294 -7.15 33.22 -9.24
N GLU A 295 -7.08 34.47 -8.77
CA GLU A 295 -8.22 35.38 -8.59
C GLU A 295 -9.31 34.85 -7.65
N CYS A 296 -8.96 33.91 -6.76
CA CYS A 296 -9.84 33.51 -5.66
C CYS A 296 -9.66 34.50 -4.50
N HIS A 297 -10.75 35.08 -4.01
CA HIS A 297 -10.70 36.11 -2.95
C HIS A 297 -11.06 35.56 -1.58
N SER A 298 -10.62 36.23 -0.49
CA SER A 298 -10.98 35.87 0.89
C SER A 298 -12.12 36.75 1.51
N TYR A 299 -13.21 36.14 1.99
CA TYR A 299 -14.33 36.70 2.77
C TYR A 299 -14.85 35.71 3.85
N ASP A 300 -15.51 36.17 4.92
CA ASP A 300 -16.04 35.31 6.01
C ASP A 300 -17.24 34.38 5.63
N THR A 301 -17.54 34.19 4.34
CA THR A 301 -18.68 33.42 3.80
C THR A 301 -18.30 32.71 2.48
N PRO A 302 -18.99 31.63 2.04
CA PRO A 302 -18.51 30.71 1.01
C PRO A 302 -18.16 31.46 -0.29
N TYR A 303 -16.89 31.32 -0.67
CA TYR A 303 -16.15 32.23 -1.53
C TYR A 303 -16.42 31.97 -3.01
N PRO A 304 -16.94 32.91 -3.80
CA PRO A 304 -17.02 32.74 -5.25
C PRO A 304 -15.62 32.74 -5.87
N VAL A 305 -15.23 31.67 -6.55
CA VAL A 305 -14.09 31.67 -7.47
C VAL A 305 -14.49 32.31 -8.81
N PRO A 306 -13.54 32.81 -9.62
CA PRO A 306 -13.83 33.29 -10.97
C PRO A 306 -14.54 32.22 -11.79
N SER A 307 -15.45 32.62 -12.69
CA SER A 307 -16.19 31.67 -13.55
C SER A 307 -15.27 30.79 -14.40
N GLU A 308 -14.08 31.29 -14.73
CA GLU A 308 -13.07 30.59 -15.52
C GLU A 308 -12.19 29.62 -14.70
N PHE A 309 -12.23 29.69 -13.36
CA PHE A 309 -11.45 28.81 -12.48
C PHE A 309 -11.92 27.36 -12.60
N PHE A 310 -13.25 27.14 -12.63
CA PHE A 310 -13.84 25.84 -12.90
C PHE A 310 -14.28 25.74 -14.36
N PHE A 311 -13.48 25.06 -15.17
CA PHE A 311 -13.88 24.69 -16.52
C PHE A 311 -14.83 23.48 -16.48
N ARG A 312 -15.95 23.58 -17.18
CA ARG A 312 -16.88 22.48 -17.40
C ARG A 312 -17.47 22.51 -18.81
N ASP A 313 -17.32 21.41 -19.53
CA ASP A 313 -18.03 21.13 -20.79
C ASP A 313 -18.72 19.76 -20.69
N GLY A 314 -20.02 19.76 -20.42
CA GLY A 314 -20.79 18.55 -20.12
C GLY A 314 -20.26 17.81 -18.88
N TYR A 315 -19.65 16.64 -19.12
CA TYR A 315 -19.02 15.77 -18.11
C TYR A 315 -17.48 15.91 -18.06
N THR A 316 -16.92 16.79 -18.88
CA THR A 316 -15.49 17.11 -18.89
C THR A 316 -15.25 18.30 -17.96
N THR A 317 -14.26 18.22 -17.07
CA THR A 317 -13.92 19.25 -16.08
C THR A 317 -12.41 19.41 -15.96
N ASN A 318 -11.92 20.56 -15.47
CA ASN A 318 -10.49 20.76 -15.17
C ASN A 318 -10.09 20.37 -13.73
N LEU A 319 -10.93 19.62 -13.01
CA LEU A 319 -10.64 19.25 -11.61
C LEU A 319 -9.34 18.45 -11.47
N GLY A 320 -9.04 17.56 -12.42
CA GLY A 320 -7.77 16.83 -12.46
C GLY A 320 -6.57 17.78 -12.54
N LYS A 321 -6.65 18.81 -13.41
CA LYS A 321 -5.62 19.86 -13.52
C LYS A 321 -5.45 20.70 -12.26
N LEU A 322 -6.55 21.13 -11.64
CA LEU A 322 -6.49 21.86 -10.38
C LEU A 322 -5.88 21.03 -9.26
N THR A 323 -6.23 19.74 -9.19
CA THR A 323 -5.68 18.79 -8.22
C THR A 323 -4.17 18.62 -8.41
N MET A 324 -3.71 18.44 -9.66
CA MET A 324 -2.30 18.28 -9.98
C MET A 324 -1.49 19.56 -9.73
N SER A 325 -2.02 20.73 -10.10
CA SER A 325 -1.38 22.02 -9.83
C SER A 325 -1.22 22.28 -8.34
N LEU A 326 -2.28 21.99 -7.54
CA LEU A 326 -2.23 22.13 -6.10
C LEU A 326 -1.24 21.13 -5.48
N ALA A 327 -1.20 19.89 -5.96
CA ALA A 327 -0.27 18.88 -5.48
C ALA A 327 1.19 19.24 -5.76
N ASP A 328 1.48 19.81 -6.93
CA ASP A 328 2.83 20.31 -7.27
C ASP A 328 3.24 21.48 -6.36
N PHE A 329 2.33 22.44 -6.15
CA PHE A 329 2.54 23.56 -5.22
C PHE A 329 2.82 23.07 -3.80
N LEU A 330 1.92 22.26 -3.24
CA LEU A 330 2.08 21.70 -1.89
C LEU A 330 3.33 20.83 -1.77
N GLY A 331 3.69 20.10 -2.84
CA GLY A 331 4.93 19.34 -2.94
C GLY A 331 6.18 20.22 -2.79
N SER A 332 6.14 21.45 -3.32
CA SER A 332 7.23 22.43 -3.15
C SER A 332 7.32 22.99 -1.73
N GLU A 333 6.21 22.97 -0.98
CA GLU A 333 6.14 23.44 0.41
C GLU A 333 6.29 22.28 1.44
N GLY A 334 6.69 21.09 1.00
CA GLY A 334 6.97 19.94 1.89
C GLY A 334 5.72 19.15 2.31
N ALA A 335 4.61 19.27 1.58
CA ALA A 335 3.41 18.47 1.79
C ALA A 335 3.19 17.51 0.60
N SER A 336 2.97 16.23 0.87
CA SER A 336 2.80 15.22 -0.16
C SER A 336 1.35 14.76 -0.24
N ILE A 337 0.81 14.68 -1.46
CA ILE A 337 -0.45 13.97 -1.72
C ILE A 337 -0.27 12.50 -1.32
N LYS A 338 -1.15 12.00 -0.45
CA LYS A 338 -1.15 10.59 -0.03
C LYS A 338 -2.28 9.84 -0.72
N GLU A 339 -2.70 8.71 -0.17
CA GLU A 339 -3.62 7.73 -0.78
C GLU A 339 -5.01 8.30 -1.14
N HIS A 340 -5.26 9.59 -0.89
CA HIS A 340 -6.50 10.34 -1.19
C HIS A 340 -6.15 11.60 -1.98
N GLN A 341 -6.81 11.80 -3.10
CA GLN A 341 -6.54 12.88 -4.07
C GLN A 341 -6.59 14.30 -3.50
N VAL A 342 -7.21 14.48 -2.33
CA VAL A 342 -7.46 15.78 -1.69
C VAL A 342 -6.94 15.86 -0.25
N THR A 343 -6.23 14.83 0.23
CA THR A 343 -5.61 14.83 1.56
C THR A 343 -4.09 14.86 1.42
N PHE A 344 -3.50 15.87 2.03
CA PHE A 344 -2.06 16.10 2.01
C PHE A 344 -1.50 15.88 3.39
N THR A 345 -0.36 15.20 3.44
CA THR A 345 0.35 14.93 4.69
C THR A 345 1.70 15.62 4.64
N ARG A 346 2.07 16.28 5.74
CA ARG A 346 3.41 16.87 5.86
C ARG A 346 4.47 15.77 5.70
N SER A 347 5.44 15.99 4.82
CA SER A 347 6.38 14.96 4.42
C SER A 347 7.81 15.50 4.36
N PRO A 348 8.78 14.84 5.05
CA PRO A 348 10.20 15.13 4.86
C PRO A 348 10.78 14.58 3.54
N GLU A 349 10.00 13.81 2.77
CA GLU A 349 10.41 13.23 1.48
C GLU A 349 10.50 14.29 0.36
N LYS A 350 10.94 13.87 -0.84
CA LYS A 350 10.78 14.58 -2.13
C LYS A 350 9.29 14.74 -2.48
N ALA A 351 8.57 15.56 -1.72
CA ALA A 351 7.15 15.85 -1.95
C ALA A 351 6.91 16.47 -3.35
N SER A 352 7.95 17.05 -3.95
CA SER A 352 8.00 17.60 -5.31
C SER A 352 8.36 16.60 -6.43
N ALA A 353 8.40 15.30 -6.15
CA ALA A 353 8.63 14.30 -7.21
C ALA A 353 7.52 14.39 -8.28
N PRO A 354 7.84 14.28 -9.59
CA PRO A 354 6.86 14.45 -10.65
C PRO A 354 5.64 13.54 -10.48
N LEU A 355 4.46 14.12 -10.63
CA LEU A 355 3.19 13.40 -10.60
C LEU A 355 2.62 13.28 -12.02
N LEU A 356 1.86 12.22 -12.24
CA LEU A 356 1.08 12.01 -13.46
C LEU A 356 -0.31 11.49 -13.09
N MET A 357 -1.35 12.18 -13.52
CA MET A 357 -2.74 11.72 -13.40
C MET A 357 -3.22 11.13 -14.72
N ILE A 358 -3.88 9.98 -14.64
CA ILE A 358 -4.57 9.34 -15.76
C ILE A 358 -6.03 9.14 -15.36
N GLU A 359 -6.95 9.68 -16.14
CA GLU A 359 -8.40 9.61 -15.90
C GLU A 359 -9.08 8.84 -17.04
N LEU A 360 -9.83 7.80 -16.69
CA LEU A 360 -10.64 7.01 -17.60
C LEU A 360 -12.10 7.41 -17.43
N ARG A 361 -12.76 7.84 -18.51
CA ARG A 361 -14.14 8.34 -18.45
C ARG A 361 -15.04 7.66 -19.47
N THR A 362 -16.26 7.33 -19.03
CA THR A 362 -17.40 7.10 -19.91
C THR A 362 -18.28 8.35 -19.85
N ILE A 363 -18.50 8.97 -21.01
CA ILE A 363 -19.25 10.22 -21.16
C ILE A 363 -20.58 9.88 -21.84
N PRO A 364 -21.70 9.87 -21.12
CA PRO A 364 -23.00 9.54 -21.67
C PRO A 364 -23.42 10.51 -22.79
N LEU A 365 -24.09 9.97 -23.81
CA LEU A 365 -24.72 10.75 -24.87
C LEU A 365 -26.25 10.70 -24.73
N PRO A 366 -26.97 11.79 -25.03
CA PRO A 366 -28.43 11.86 -24.91
C PRO A 366 -29.15 11.17 -26.10
N ASN A 367 -28.82 9.90 -26.36
CA ASN A 367 -29.33 9.15 -27.51
C ASN A 367 -30.18 7.94 -27.08
N PHE A 368 -31.06 7.48 -27.98
CA PHE A 368 -31.73 6.18 -27.89
C PHE A 368 -31.41 5.35 -29.15
N PRO A 369 -30.88 4.12 -29.03
CA PRO A 369 -30.53 3.42 -27.79
C PRO A 369 -29.40 4.10 -26.99
N PRO A 370 -29.24 3.77 -25.70
CA PRO A 370 -28.23 4.40 -24.84
C PRO A 370 -26.82 4.25 -25.43
N SER A 371 -26.03 5.32 -25.39
CA SER A 371 -24.66 5.36 -25.94
C SER A 371 -23.77 6.28 -25.11
N TRP A 372 -22.46 6.13 -25.25
CA TRP A 372 -21.46 6.92 -24.55
C TRP A 372 -20.18 7.05 -25.38
N HIS A 373 -19.38 8.05 -25.05
CA HIS A 373 -18.02 8.22 -25.52
C HIS A 373 -17.03 7.71 -24.46
N SER A 374 -15.92 7.09 -24.86
CA SER A 374 -14.86 6.68 -23.95
C SER A 374 -13.67 7.61 -24.11
N ALA A 375 -13.23 8.22 -23.02
CA ALA A 375 -12.18 9.23 -23.03
C ALA A 375 -11.08 8.91 -22.02
N ILE A 376 -9.84 9.20 -22.38
CA ILE A 376 -8.67 9.14 -21.49
C ILE A 376 -8.07 10.53 -21.42
N GLN A 377 -7.94 11.06 -20.22
CA GLN A 377 -7.26 12.32 -19.94
C GLN A 377 -5.95 12.03 -19.21
N ILE A 378 -4.88 12.68 -19.61
CA ILE A 378 -3.58 12.62 -18.95
C ILE A 378 -3.18 14.04 -18.56
N THR A 379 -2.77 14.21 -17.31
CA THR A 379 -2.35 15.49 -16.75
C THR A 379 -1.05 15.32 -15.98
N GLY A 380 -0.05 16.16 -16.23
CA GLY A 380 1.28 16.09 -15.63
C GLY A 380 2.39 16.38 -16.63
N SER A 381 3.64 16.22 -16.22
CA SER A 381 4.80 16.40 -17.10
C SER A 381 5.17 15.10 -17.82
N ASP A 382 5.74 15.21 -19.03
CA ASP A 382 6.35 14.08 -19.75
C ASP A 382 7.69 13.69 -19.12
N THR A 383 7.62 13.16 -17.90
CA THR A 383 8.79 12.63 -17.19
C THR A 383 9.13 11.27 -17.78
N ASN A 384 10.43 10.98 -17.94
CA ASN A 384 10.99 9.73 -18.48
C ASN A 384 10.38 9.22 -19.81
N GLY A 385 9.79 10.10 -20.62
CA GLY A 385 9.18 9.75 -21.91
C GLY A 385 7.86 8.98 -21.77
N VAL A 386 7.21 9.06 -20.60
CA VAL A 386 5.97 8.33 -20.27
C VAL A 386 4.85 8.57 -21.29
N TYR A 387 4.79 9.74 -21.94
CA TYR A 387 3.80 10.00 -22.97
C TYR A 387 3.93 9.06 -24.16
N GLY A 388 5.15 8.71 -24.56
CA GLY A 388 5.37 7.76 -25.65
C GLY A 388 4.89 6.35 -25.30
N HIS A 389 5.10 5.91 -24.06
CA HIS A 389 4.63 4.61 -23.58
C HIS A 389 3.09 4.54 -23.53
N LEU A 390 2.46 5.57 -22.97
CA LEU A 390 1.00 5.65 -22.88
C LEU A 390 0.35 5.77 -24.26
N ASP A 391 0.89 6.59 -25.16
CA ASP A 391 0.36 6.73 -26.52
C ASP A 391 0.35 5.40 -27.29
N ARG A 392 1.46 4.65 -27.25
CA ARG A 392 1.56 3.32 -27.87
C ARG A 392 0.54 2.34 -27.29
N PHE A 393 0.44 2.29 -25.96
CA PHE A 393 -0.49 1.40 -25.27
C PHE A 393 -1.95 1.73 -25.61
N ILE A 394 -2.32 3.00 -25.52
CA ILE A 394 -3.68 3.49 -25.79
C ILE A 394 -4.07 3.21 -27.26
N ARG A 395 -3.18 3.48 -28.22
CA ARG A 395 -3.45 3.17 -29.63
C ARG A 395 -3.61 1.68 -29.89
N LYS A 396 -2.67 0.86 -29.41
CA LYS A 396 -2.63 -0.58 -29.69
C LYS A 396 -3.76 -1.35 -29.01
N TYR A 397 -4.00 -1.11 -27.72
CA TYR A 397 -4.96 -1.92 -26.95
C TYR A 397 -6.31 -1.28 -26.75
N MET A 398 -6.40 0.04 -26.79
CA MET A 398 -7.66 0.76 -26.51
C MET A 398 -8.30 1.33 -27.77
N SER A 399 -7.67 1.11 -28.94
CA SER A 399 -8.03 1.76 -30.21
C SER A 399 -8.17 3.27 -30.04
N GLY A 400 -7.31 3.85 -29.20
CA GLY A 400 -7.37 5.25 -28.85
C GLY A 400 -6.76 6.14 -29.94
N ARG A 401 -7.32 7.32 -30.09
CA ARG A 401 -6.83 8.39 -30.95
C ARG A 401 -6.66 9.64 -30.11
N GLU A 402 -5.46 10.20 -30.13
CA GLU A 402 -5.22 11.52 -29.55
C GLU A 402 -6.09 12.54 -30.31
N ILE A 403 -6.88 13.29 -29.55
CA ILE A 403 -7.73 14.35 -30.08
C ILE A 403 -7.13 15.67 -29.63
N ARG A 404 -6.68 16.46 -30.61
CA ARG A 404 -6.23 17.83 -30.38
C ARG A 404 -7.45 18.74 -30.41
N HIS A 405 -8.12 18.90 -29.26
CA HIS A 405 -9.18 19.87 -29.09
C HIS A 405 -8.55 21.24 -28.76
N PRO A 406 -9.04 22.37 -29.32
CA PRO A 406 -8.55 23.71 -28.98
C PRO A 406 -8.56 23.95 -27.46
N ASP A 407 -9.62 23.49 -26.80
CA ASP A 407 -9.81 23.62 -25.35
C ASP A 407 -9.25 22.45 -24.54
N ALA A 408 -8.64 21.43 -25.17
CA ALA A 408 -8.07 20.29 -24.41
C ALA A 408 -7.05 20.76 -23.38
N ALA A 409 -6.23 21.76 -23.77
CA ALA A 409 -5.26 22.40 -22.89
C ALA A 409 -5.88 23.01 -21.62
N SER A 410 -7.18 23.32 -21.62
CA SER A 410 -7.89 23.91 -20.49
C SER A 410 -8.20 22.89 -19.39
N TYR A 411 -8.23 21.58 -19.68
CA TYR A 411 -8.64 20.55 -18.70
C TYR A 411 -7.72 19.32 -18.60
N CYS A 412 -6.86 19.04 -19.58
CA CYS A 412 -5.84 17.99 -19.51
C CYS A 412 -4.65 18.31 -20.43
N ASP A 413 -3.54 17.57 -20.32
CA ASP A 413 -2.35 17.76 -21.17
C ASP A 413 -2.37 16.87 -22.40
N LYS A 414 -2.95 15.67 -22.29
CA LYS A 414 -3.30 14.81 -23.42
C LYS A 414 -4.73 14.32 -23.30
N TYR A 415 -5.45 14.34 -24.42
CA TYR A 415 -6.81 13.83 -24.53
C TYR A 415 -6.89 12.76 -25.61
N TYR A 416 -7.41 11.59 -25.25
CA TYR A 416 -7.66 10.49 -26.18
C TYR A 416 -9.13 10.14 -26.20
N SER A 417 -9.69 10.06 -27.40
CA SER A 417 -10.92 9.33 -27.66
C SER A 417 -10.57 7.87 -27.86
N CYS A 418 -11.23 6.94 -27.19
CA CYS A 418 -11.02 5.50 -27.39
C CYS A 418 -12.35 4.76 -27.55
N ASN A 419 -12.27 3.45 -27.81
CA ASN A 419 -13.43 2.57 -27.87
C ASN A 419 -13.23 1.36 -26.96
N ALA A 420 -12.63 1.57 -25.79
CA ALA A 420 -12.24 0.51 -24.88
C ALA A 420 -13.25 0.28 -23.74
N PHE A 421 -13.85 1.35 -23.20
CA PHE A 421 -14.65 1.24 -21.98
C PHE A 421 -16.07 0.78 -22.25
N ARG A 422 -16.48 -0.27 -21.55
CA ARG A 422 -17.77 -0.92 -21.69
C ARG A 422 -18.57 -0.77 -20.40
N LEU A 423 -19.85 -0.48 -20.58
CA LEU A 423 -20.86 -0.62 -19.56
C LEU A 423 -21.64 -1.93 -19.82
N LYS A 424 -22.07 -2.61 -18.76
CA LYS A 424 -22.82 -3.85 -18.87
C LYS A 424 -24.09 -3.63 -19.71
N PRO A 425 -24.33 -4.43 -20.77
CA PRO A 425 -25.54 -4.31 -21.57
C PRO A 425 -26.79 -4.55 -20.71
N ALA A 426 -27.85 -3.79 -20.97
CA ALA A 426 -29.14 -4.05 -20.38
C ALA A 426 -29.73 -5.38 -20.90
N SER A 427 -30.42 -6.14 -20.03
CA SER A 427 -31.08 -7.37 -20.47
C SER A 427 -32.18 -7.03 -21.50
N PHE A 428 -32.39 -7.91 -22.50
CA PHE A 428 -33.26 -7.67 -23.66
C PHE A 428 -34.74 -7.38 -23.33
N ARG A 429 -35.17 -7.55 -22.07
CA ARG A 429 -36.54 -7.22 -21.62
C ARG A 429 -36.67 -5.82 -21.03
N GLU A 430 -35.57 -5.16 -20.65
CA GLU A 430 -35.58 -3.82 -20.03
C GLU A 430 -34.34 -3.06 -20.50
N SER A 431 -34.43 -2.42 -21.67
CA SER A 431 -33.34 -1.87 -22.49
C SER A 431 -32.40 -0.82 -21.86
N CYS A 432 -32.53 -0.53 -20.56
CA CYS A 432 -31.75 0.51 -19.88
C CYS A 432 -31.08 0.08 -18.55
N MET A 433 -31.41 -1.07 -17.93
CA MET A 433 -31.00 -1.31 -16.53
C MET A 433 -29.50 -1.50 -16.31
N GLY A 434 -28.82 -2.33 -17.12
CA GLY A 434 -27.37 -2.59 -16.94
C GLY A 434 -26.50 -1.34 -17.14
N MET A 435 -26.85 -0.49 -18.11
CA MET A 435 -26.13 0.75 -18.43
C MET A 435 -26.40 1.88 -17.42
N VAL A 436 -27.53 1.81 -16.72
CA VAL A 436 -27.94 2.72 -15.65
C VAL A 436 -27.40 2.29 -14.29
N ASN A 437 -27.11 1.00 -14.10
CA ASN A 437 -26.45 0.49 -12.89
C ASN A 437 -24.96 0.87 -12.83
N GLY A 438 -24.39 1.36 -13.94
CA GLY A 438 -23.01 1.83 -13.99
C GLY A 438 -21.96 0.73 -13.96
N GLU A 439 -22.31 -0.57 -13.94
CA GLU A 439 -21.34 -1.67 -14.02
C GLU A 439 -20.45 -1.54 -15.26
N SER A 440 -19.12 -1.50 -15.05
CA SER A 440 -18.14 -1.17 -16.10
C SER A 440 -16.89 -2.04 -16.06
N ASP A 441 -16.13 -2.03 -17.15
CA ASP A 441 -14.79 -2.66 -17.23
C ASP A 441 -13.64 -1.70 -16.86
N LEU A 442 -13.94 -0.50 -16.34
CA LEU A 442 -12.91 0.50 -16.00
C LEU A 442 -11.87 -0.05 -15.01
N GLY A 443 -12.30 -0.80 -14.00
CA GLY A 443 -11.38 -1.41 -13.03
C GLY A 443 -10.34 -2.32 -13.67
N LYS A 444 -10.71 -3.05 -14.74
CA LYS A 444 -9.77 -3.91 -15.48
C LYS A 444 -8.76 -3.09 -16.28
N TRP A 445 -9.21 -2.02 -16.94
CA TRP A 445 -8.32 -1.12 -17.67
C TRP A 445 -7.38 -0.36 -16.74
N THR A 446 -7.85 0.01 -15.56
CA THR A 446 -7.02 0.57 -14.49
C THR A 446 -5.92 -0.39 -14.06
N MET A 447 -6.21 -1.68 -13.90
CA MET A 447 -5.15 -2.66 -13.57
C MET A 447 -4.15 -2.83 -14.71
N ARG A 448 -4.61 -2.89 -15.97
CA ARG A 448 -3.69 -2.95 -17.12
C ARG A 448 -2.78 -1.72 -17.24
N LEU A 449 -3.30 -0.53 -16.94
CA LEU A 449 -2.51 0.68 -16.89
C LEU A 449 -1.54 0.68 -15.70
N CYS A 450 -1.93 0.11 -14.56
CA CYS A 450 -1.00 -0.10 -13.45
C CYS A 450 0.12 -1.07 -13.83
N ASP A 451 -0.18 -2.21 -14.45
CA ASP A 451 0.82 -3.17 -14.95
C ASP A 451 1.79 -2.47 -15.92
N LEU A 452 1.28 -1.67 -16.85
CA LEU A 452 2.12 -0.87 -17.75
C LEU A 452 3.01 0.11 -16.98
N MET A 453 2.42 0.97 -16.15
CA MET A 453 3.11 2.09 -15.51
C MET A 453 4.12 1.60 -14.47
N VAL A 454 3.72 0.64 -13.63
CA VAL A 454 4.50 0.17 -12.49
C VAL A 454 5.51 -0.89 -12.93
N ASP A 455 5.10 -1.86 -13.75
CA ASP A 455 5.94 -3.04 -14.04
C ASP A 455 6.75 -2.89 -15.33
N HIS A 456 6.25 -2.15 -16.34
CA HIS A 456 6.86 -2.11 -17.67
C HIS A 456 7.56 -0.80 -18.02
N VAL A 457 6.95 0.36 -17.77
CA VAL A 457 7.65 1.65 -17.86
C VAL A 457 8.72 1.71 -16.77
N GLY A 458 8.40 1.20 -15.59
CA GLY A 458 9.26 1.26 -14.42
C GLY A 458 9.36 2.68 -13.87
N GLU A 459 9.86 2.84 -12.65
CA GLU A 459 10.01 4.15 -11.99
C GLU A 459 8.72 4.90 -11.69
N TRP A 460 7.53 4.34 -11.90
CA TRP A 460 6.27 4.98 -11.51
C TRP A 460 5.54 4.18 -10.45
N ASP A 461 5.03 4.87 -9.43
CA ASP A 461 4.29 4.27 -8.34
C ASP A 461 2.87 4.81 -8.25
N LEU A 462 1.88 3.91 -8.18
CA LEU A 462 0.50 4.30 -7.90
C LEU A 462 0.40 4.87 -6.47
N VAL A 463 0.04 6.15 -6.39
CA VAL A 463 -0.19 6.90 -5.14
C VAL A 463 -1.62 6.65 -4.67
N THR A 464 -2.59 7.03 -5.49
CA THR A 464 -4.03 6.91 -5.21
C THR A 464 -4.78 6.55 -6.47
N CYS A 465 -5.93 5.90 -6.30
CA CYS A 465 -6.86 5.68 -7.38
C CYS A 465 -8.28 5.72 -6.83
N ASN A 466 -9.12 6.57 -7.41
CA ASN A 466 -10.50 6.78 -6.98
C ASN A 466 -11.45 6.58 -8.15
N SER A 467 -12.70 6.25 -7.84
CA SER A 467 -13.77 6.14 -8.82
C SER A 467 -14.92 7.04 -8.43
N ASP A 468 -15.43 7.79 -9.41
CA ASP A 468 -16.61 8.60 -9.22
C ASP A 468 -17.63 8.32 -10.33
N ASN A 469 -18.84 8.82 -10.12
CA ASN A 469 -19.92 8.78 -11.07
C ASN A 469 -20.70 10.10 -11.11
N ALA A 470 -21.15 10.42 -12.31
CA ALA A 470 -22.04 11.54 -12.55
C ALA A 470 -23.29 11.05 -13.27
N GLU A 471 -24.46 11.51 -12.81
CA GLU A 471 -25.72 11.29 -13.50
C GLU A 471 -26.29 12.63 -13.95
N GLY A 472 -26.82 12.68 -15.17
CA GLY A 472 -27.58 13.82 -15.67
C GLY A 472 -29.05 13.44 -15.82
N TYR A 473 -29.95 14.39 -15.50
CA TYR A 473 -31.38 14.21 -15.68
C TYR A 473 -31.69 13.84 -17.15
N GLY A 474 -32.40 12.72 -17.36
CA GLY A 474 -32.88 12.31 -18.69
C GLY A 474 -31.93 11.43 -19.52
N ILE A 475 -30.84 10.93 -18.94
CA ILE A 475 -29.86 10.09 -19.64
C ILE A 475 -30.00 8.63 -19.21
N ASN A 476 -29.97 7.69 -20.16
CA ASN A 476 -30.16 6.24 -19.93
C ASN A 476 -28.83 5.48 -19.74
N THR A 477 -27.78 6.16 -19.30
CA THR A 477 -26.41 5.65 -19.12
C THR A 477 -25.73 6.41 -17.98
N THR A 478 -25.07 5.71 -17.06
CA THR A 478 -24.27 6.34 -15.98
C THR A 478 -22.94 6.85 -16.52
N ALA A 479 -22.54 8.08 -16.18
CA ALA A 479 -21.16 8.51 -16.41
C ALA A 479 -20.28 7.89 -15.33
N ARG A 480 -19.25 7.15 -15.75
CA ARG A 480 -18.24 6.56 -14.87
C ARG A 480 -16.90 7.24 -15.07
N GLU A 481 -16.22 7.48 -13.98
CA GLU A 481 -14.86 8.00 -13.94
C GLU A 481 -13.97 7.12 -13.05
N MET A 482 -12.72 6.93 -13.49
CA MET A 482 -11.67 6.31 -12.69
C MET A 482 -10.39 7.11 -12.85
N GLN A 483 -9.91 7.68 -11.76
CA GLN A 483 -8.73 8.52 -11.72
C GLN A 483 -7.58 7.78 -11.03
N MET A 484 -6.38 7.88 -11.57
CA MET A 484 -5.16 7.28 -11.04
C MET A 484 -4.07 8.35 -10.97
N ILE A 485 -3.43 8.51 -9.81
CA ILE A 485 -2.26 9.39 -9.67
C ILE A 485 -1.03 8.51 -9.46
N PHE A 486 -0.04 8.70 -10.32
CA PHE A 486 1.27 8.06 -10.27
C PHE A 486 2.32 9.07 -9.83
N ARG A 487 3.34 8.61 -9.10
CA ARG A 487 4.52 9.39 -8.72
C ARG A 487 5.76 8.78 -9.34
N HIS A 488 6.57 9.60 -10.00
CA HIS A 488 7.85 9.18 -10.54
C HIS A 488 8.90 9.02 -9.43
N ARG A 489 9.64 7.92 -9.49
CA ARG A 489 10.75 7.54 -8.61
C ARG A 489 11.94 7.12 -9.46
N LYS A 490 12.80 8.09 -9.78
CA LYS A 490 14.07 7.86 -10.49
C LYS A 490 14.86 6.71 -9.85
N GLY A 491 15.25 5.73 -10.65
CA GLY A 491 15.93 4.51 -10.20
C GLY A 491 15.01 3.33 -9.89
N GLY A 492 13.69 3.51 -10.06
CA GLY A 492 12.71 2.46 -9.83
C GLY A 492 12.37 2.28 -8.36
N ARG A 493 11.26 1.59 -8.11
CA ARG A 493 11.09 0.88 -6.85
C ARG A 493 11.96 -0.37 -6.96
N ARG A 494 12.81 -0.67 -5.97
CA ARG A 494 13.34 -2.04 -5.81
C ARG A 494 12.20 -2.94 -5.32
N VAL A 495 11.09 -3.01 -6.05
CA VAL A 495 10.00 -3.94 -5.76
C VAL A 495 10.46 -5.29 -6.24
N PHE A 496 10.81 -6.13 -5.28
CA PHE A 496 10.75 -7.54 -5.55
C PHE A 496 9.30 -7.97 -5.57
N MET A 497 8.99 -8.84 -6.54
CA MET A 497 7.77 -9.61 -6.62
C MET A 497 7.38 -10.06 -5.21
N SER A 498 6.09 -9.94 -4.87
CA SER A 498 5.47 -10.67 -3.77
C SER A 498 6.12 -12.04 -3.67
N ALA A 499 6.31 -12.58 -2.46
CA ALA A 499 6.56 -14.00 -2.27
C ALA A 499 5.74 -14.74 -3.33
N ALA A 500 6.41 -15.22 -4.39
CA ALA A 500 5.74 -15.93 -5.47
C ALA A 500 4.88 -16.97 -4.77
N GLN A 501 3.68 -17.30 -5.25
CA GLN A 501 2.90 -18.40 -4.64
C GLN A 501 3.85 -19.58 -4.45
N VAL A 502 4.35 -19.74 -3.23
CA VAL A 502 5.43 -20.68 -2.97
C VAL A 502 4.68 -21.98 -2.94
N GLU A 503 4.93 -22.81 -3.93
CA GLU A 503 4.23 -24.07 -4.03
C GLU A 503 4.40 -24.84 -2.71
N PRO A 504 3.31 -25.30 -2.09
CA PRO A 504 3.38 -26.13 -0.91
C PRO A 504 4.30 -27.33 -1.13
N LEU A 505 5.00 -27.74 -0.07
CA LEU A 505 5.83 -28.93 -0.14
C LEU A 505 4.99 -30.20 -0.39
N GLY A 506 3.69 -30.16 -0.06
CA GLY A 506 2.74 -31.25 -0.25
C GLY A 506 2.91 -32.41 0.74
N ARG A 507 3.85 -32.27 1.68
CA ARG A 507 4.12 -33.17 2.79
C ARG A 507 4.79 -32.39 3.93
N PRO A 508 4.76 -32.90 5.17
CA PRO A 508 5.56 -32.33 6.25
C PRO A 508 7.05 -32.24 5.86
N PRO A 509 7.72 -31.10 6.09
CA PRO A 509 9.17 -31.01 5.94
C PRO A 509 9.87 -31.89 7.00
N LEU A 510 11.16 -32.17 6.82
CA LEU A 510 11.91 -32.96 7.81
C LEU A 510 12.10 -32.19 9.12
N GLN A 511 11.57 -32.74 10.22
CA GLN A 511 11.73 -32.22 11.58
C GLN A 511 11.42 -30.70 11.67
N PRO A 512 10.19 -30.26 11.32
CA PRO A 512 9.84 -28.85 11.39
C PRO A 512 9.93 -28.35 12.84
N PRO A 513 10.29 -27.08 13.05
CA PRO A 513 10.26 -26.50 14.38
C PRO A 513 8.84 -26.50 14.96
N GLY A 514 8.70 -26.92 16.23
CA GLY A 514 7.40 -27.04 16.90
C GLY A 514 6.65 -25.71 17.09
N TYR A 515 7.35 -24.58 17.02
CA TYR A 515 6.76 -23.24 17.12
C TYR A 515 6.23 -22.69 15.79
N TRP A 516 6.34 -23.44 14.69
CA TRP A 516 5.78 -23.05 13.41
C TRP A 516 4.26 -23.15 13.38
N ASN A 517 3.63 -22.39 12.48
CA ASN A 517 2.23 -22.52 12.14
C ASN A 517 1.94 -23.93 11.59
N GLU A 518 0.79 -24.50 11.98
CA GLU A 518 0.39 -25.87 11.64
C GLU A 518 0.43 -26.15 10.12
N GLY A 519 -0.08 -25.24 9.29
CA GLY A 519 -0.05 -25.41 7.84
C GLY A 519 1.37 -25.48 7.24
N CYS A 520 2.33 -24.77 7.84
CA CYS A 520 3.75 -24.86 7.46
C CYS A 520 4.37 -26.17 7.98
N GLN A 521 4.02 -26.61 9.20
CA GLN A 521 4.48 -27.90 9.75
C GLN A 521 3.98 -29.10 8.94
N MET A 522 2.80 -29.00 8.36
CA MET A 522 2.23 -30.04 7.49
C MET A 522 2.69 -29.91 6.03
N GLY A 523 3.34 -28.79 5.67
CA GLY A 523 3.78 -28.48 4.32
C GLY A 523 2.64 -28.21 3.33
N GLU A 524 1.46 -27.85 3.86
CA GLU A 524 0.27 -27.44 3.10
C GLU A 524 0.35 -25.97 2.67
N VAL A 525 1.17 -25.19 3.37
CA VAL A 525 1.50 -23.80 3.02
C VAL A 525 2.98 -23.74 2.63
N GLY A 526 3.30 -23.16 1.47
CA GLY A 526 4.68 -23.15 0.98
C GLY A 526 5.62 -22.18 1.69
N HIS A 527 5.11 -21.07 2.20
CA HIS A 527 5.86 -20.09 2.99
C HIS A 527 4.92 -19.17 3.77
N LYS A 528 5.26 -18.89 5.04
CA LYS A 528 4.70 -17.78 5.81
C LYS A 528 5.82 -16.89 6.35
N LEU A 529 5.64 -15.58 6.21
CA LEU A 529 6.36 -14.58 6.97
C LEU A 529 5.42 -14.09 8.07
N ILE A 530 5.88 -14.14 9.31
CA ILE A 530 5.08 -13.74 10.47
C ILE A 530 5.86 -12.76 11.34
N PRO A 531 5.20 -11.80 12.01
CA PRO A 531 5.84 -11.00 13.03
C PRO A 531 6.46 -11.90 14.11
N GLY A 532 7.68 -11.58 14.53
CA GLY A 532 8.26 -12.19 15.71
C GLY A 532 7.48 -11.80 16.96
N THR A 533 7.40 -12.72 17.91
CA THR A 533 6.83 -12.46 19.23
C THR A 533 7.65 -11.41 20.00
N GLU A 534 7.07 -10.81 21.05
CA GLU A 534 7.81 -9.90 21.95
C GLU A 534 9.07 -10.58 22.53
N GLU A 535 8.96 -11.86 22.87
CA GLU A 535 10.09 -12.64 23.38
C GLU A 535 11.20 -12.80 22.33
N GLU A 536 10.83 -13.08 21.07
CA GLU A 536 11.81 -13.16 19.98
C GLU A 536 12.46 -11.80 19.70
N LEU A 537 11.69 -10.71 19.72
CA LEU A 537 12.23 -9.37 19.55
C LEU A 537 13.24 -9.03 20.67
N GLN A 538 12.93 -9.41 21.91
CA GLN A 538 13.86 -9.27 23.04
C GLN A 538 15.14 -10.07 22.81
N TRP A 539 15.06 -11.29 22.27
CA TRP A 539 16.26 -12.07 21.92
C TRP A 539 17.08 -11.39 20.82
N MET A 540 16.44 -10.75 19.83
CA MET A 540 17.14 -10.00 18.80
C MET A 540 17.88 -8.79 19.40
N GLN A 541 17.24 -8.07 20.32
CA GLN A 541 17.88 -6.97 21.04
C GLN A 541 19.09 -7.45 21.85
N GLU A 542 18.97 -8.56 22.58
CA GLU A 542 20.10 -9.15 23.31
C GLU A 542 21.25 -9.55 22.40
N LEU A 543 20.92 -10.10 21.23
CA LEU A 543 21.91 -10.50 20.24
C LEU A 543 22.63 -9.27 19.66
N LEU A 544 21.90 -8.20 19.34
CA LEU A 544 22.49 -6.93 18.89
C LEU A 544 23.41 -6.32 19.95
N ASP A 545 22.94 -6.22 21.20
CA ASP A 545 23.67 -5.57 22.30
C ASP A 545 24.91 -6.38 22.72
N LYS A 546 24.77 -7.69 22.95
CA LYS A 546 25.86 -8.52 23.52
C LYS A 546 26.91 -8.94 22.49
N THR A 547 26.63 -8.79 21.19
CA THR A 547 27.60 -9.05 20.12
C THR A 547 28.16 -7.78 19.48
N PHE A 548 27.77 -6.61 20.01
CA PHE A 548 28.32 -5.33 19.63
C PHE A 548 29.80 -5.23 20.00
N LYS A 549 30.60 -4.63 19.11
CA LYS A 549 32.02 -4.34 19.34
C LYS A 549 32.32 -2.96 18.79
N SER A 550 32.88 -2.07 19.61
CA SER A 550 33.24 -0.71 19.18
C SER A 550 34.49 -0.72 18.28
N LYS A 551 34.32 -1.21 17.05
CA LYS A 551 35.35 -1.31 16.02
C LYS A 551 34.70 -1.26 14.65
N VAL A 552 35.37 -0.63 13.69
CA VAL A 552 34.96 -0.58 12.28
C VAL A 552 36.12 -0.99 11.38
N THR A 553 35.79 -1.49 10.20
CA THR A 553 36.72 -1.87 9.14
C THR A 553 36.50 -1.00 7.90
N ARG A 554 37.32 -1.22 6.87
CA ARG A 554 37.18 -0.59 5.55
C ARG A 554 35.90 -0.98 4.80
N ASP A 555 35.18 -2.00 5.27
CA ASP A 555 33.99 -2.50 4.60
C ASP A 555 32.78 -1.59 4.83
N ARG A 556 32.79 -0.78 5.91
CA ARG A 556 31.79 0.25 6.14
C ARG A 556 31.98 1.40 5.14
N LYS A 557 30.99 1.58 4.25
CA LYS A 557 31.05 2.55 3.14
C LYS A 557 30.17 3.79 3.33
N ASP A 558 29.37 3.83 4.40
CA ASP A 558 28.37 4.89 4.62
C ASP A 558 28.95 6.21 5.13
N GLY A 559 30.23 6.24 5.54
CA GLY A 559 30.90 7.43 6.07
C GLY A 559 30.35 7.92 7.41
N GLN A 560 29.39 7.22 8.02
CA GLN A 560 28.80 7.58 9.30
C GLN A 560 29.70 7.14 10.46
N ALA A 561 29.64 7.90 11.56
CA ALA A 561 30.23 7.45 12.81
C ALA A 561 29.55 6.14 13.28
N LEU A 562 30.30 5.27 13.93
CA LEU A 562 29.73 4.09 14.57
C LEU A 562 28.72 4.54 15.66
N ALA A 563 27.57 3.88 15.68
CA ALA A 563 26.54 4.05 16.71
C ALA A 563 27.02 3.49 18.05
N ASP A 564 26.48 3.99 19.16
CA ASP A 564 26.74 3.42 20.48
C ASP A 564 25.90 2.17 20.72
N ARG A 565 24.75 2.07 20.05
CA ARG A 565 23.80 0.98 20.19
C ARG A 565 22.97 0.76 18.94
N PHE A 566 22.54 -0.49 18.74
CA PHE A 566 21.52 -0.85 17.76
C PHE A 566 20.24 -1.23 18.51
N VAL A 567 19.14 -0.55 18.22
CA VAL A 567 17.85 -0.80 18.85
C VAL A 567 16.97 -1.55 17.89
N ALA A 568 16.72 -2.83 18.20
CA ALA A 568 15.76 -3.65 17.48
C ALA A 568 14.37 -3.02 17.58
N VAL A 569 13.77 -2.76 16.43
CA VAL A 569 12.43 -2.18 16.31
C VAL A 569 11.42 -3.28 16.03
N GLN A 570 11.76 -4.22 15.15
CA GLN A 570 10.90 -5.34 14.77
C GLN A 570 11.75 -6.53 14.32
N CYS A 571 11.19 -7.73 14.43
CA CYS A 571 11.67 -8.86 13.67
C CYS A 571 10.54 -9.59 12.96
N ILE A 572 10.84 -10.17 11.81
CA ILE A 572 9.94 -11.03 11.03
C ILE A 572 10.58 -12.41 10.99
N ARG A 573 9.80 -13.44 11.34
CA ARG A 573 10.18 -14.84 11.26
C ARG A 573 9.71 -15.46 9.94
N SER A 574 10.61 -16.22 9.31
CA SER A 574 10.32 -17.01 8.12
C SER A 574 10.03 -18.46 8.48
N GLU A 575 8.87 -18.96 8.05
CA GLU A 575 8.45 -20.35 8.13
C GLU A 575 8.31 -20.90 6.72
N HIS A 576 9.43 -21.39 6.18
CA HIS A 576 9.51 -21.84 4.78
C HIS A 576 9.82 -23.35 4.70
N PRO A 577 8.79 -24.21 4.56
CA PRO A 577 8.94 -25.66 4.50
C PRO A 577 9.98 -26.17 3.50
N ALA A 578 10.00 -25.66 2.26
CA ALA A 578 10.92 -26.14 1.24
C ALA A 578 12.39 -25.79 1.53
N ILE A 579 12.68 -24.58 2.02
CA ILE A 579 14.06 -24.20 2.41
C ILE A 579 14.49 -25.00 3.65
N TRP A 580 13.61 -25.13 4.64
CA TRP A 580 13.88 -25.92 5.83
C TRP A 580 14.13 -27.40 5.52
N ASP A 581 13.37 -28.00 4.61
CA ASP A 581 13.56 -29.39 4.21
C ASP A 581 14.95 -29.62 3.60
N ARG A 582 15.48 -28.65 2.83
CA ARG A 582 16.87 -28.68 2.32
C ARG A 582 17.87 -28.55 3.46
N PHE A 583 17.65 -27.62 4.38
CA PHE A 583 18.49 -27.40 5.56
C PHE A 583 18.57 -28.65 6.44
N ALA A 584 17.43 -29.24 6.79
CA ALA A 584 17.33 -30.45 7.59
C ALA A 584 17.96 -31.67 6.90
N LYS A 585 17.84 -31.81 5.57
CA LYS A 585 18.58 -32.84 4.81
C LYS A 585 20.09 -32.64 4.93
N ARG A 586 20.58 -31.41 4.79
CA ARG A 586 22.02 -31.12 4.89
C ARG A 586 22.54 -31.38 6.30
N ARG A 587 21.75 -31.07 7.33
CA ARG A 587 22.07 -31.34 8.74
C ARG A 587 22.46 -32.79 8.99
N GLN A 588 21.73 -33.73 8.38
CA GLN A 588 21.99 -35.17 8.52
C GLN A 588 23.30 -35.64 7.86
N LEU A 589 23.86 -34.84 6.93
CA LEU A 589 25.08 -35.18 6.20
C LEU A 589 26.35 -34.68 6.90
N LEU A 590 26.23 -33.85 7.93
CA LEU A 590 27.39 -33.31 8.64
C LEU A 590 27.81 -34.27 9.75
N PRO A 591 29.10 -34.62 9.85
CA PRO A 591 29.60 -35.45 10.94
C PRO A 591 29.40 -34.73 12.27
N ALA A 592 29.11 -35.51 13.33
CA ALA A 592 29.02 -34.97 14.68
C ALA A 592 30.31 -34.21 15.03
N GLY A 593 30.19 -32.96 15.45
CA GLY A 593 31.34 -32.10 15.77
C GLY A 593 32.26 -32.78 16.80
N GLY A 594 33.56 -32.87 16.49
CA GLY A 594 34.57 -33.31 17.44
C GLY A 594 34.74 -32.34 18.62
N SER A 595 35.62 -32.64 19.57
CA SER A 595 35.82 -31.86 20.81
C SER A 595 36.39 -30.43 20.64
N GLU A 596 36.77 -30.01 19.43
CA GLU A 596 37.33 -28.68 19.12
C GLU A 596 36.35 -27.81 18.31
N VAL A 597 35.17 -27.55 18.86
CA VAL A 597 34.15 -26.72 18.21
C VAL A 597 34.25 -25.27 18.68
N SER A 598 34.56 -24.36 17.76
CA SER A 598 34.45 -22.91 18.00
C SER A 598 32.99 -22.50 18.04
N LEU A 599 32.45 -22.22 19.23
CA LEU A 599 31.11 -21.69 19.42
C LEU A 599 31.07 -20.18 19.10
N PRO A 600 30.13 -19.72 18.24
CA PRO A 600 29.93 -18.31 18.01
C PRO A 600 29.42 -17.56 19.24
N LYS A 601 29.79 -16.28 19.38
CA LYS A 601 29.37 -15.40 20.49
C LYS A 601 27.86 -15.22 20.58
N THR A 602 27.15 -15.30 19.46
CA THR A 602 25.68 -15.27 19.36
C THR A 602 25.01 -16.34 20.22
N MET A 603 25.62 -17.51 20.39
CA MET A 603 25.07 -18.60 21.19
C MET A 603 25.10 -18.32 22.69
N ALA A 604 26.04 -17.49 23.15
CA ALA A 604 26.07 -16.98 24.53
C ALA A 604 25.21 -15.71 24.69
N ALA A 605 24.93 -14.98 23.60
CA ALA A 605 24.19 -13.73 23.65
C ALA A 605 22.70 -13.94 23.99
N SER A 606 22.03 -14.92 23.37
CA SER A 606 20.62 -15.23 23.65
C SER A 606 20.42 -16.70 23.98
N SER A 607 19.99 -16.97 25.22
CA SER A 607 19.69 -18.34 25.66
C SER A 607 18.47 -18.93 24.94
N GLY A 608 17.51 -18.09 24.55
CA GLY A 608 16.32 -18.51 23.82
C GLY A 608 16.65 -19.01 22.41
N LEU A 609 17.47 -18.25 21.68
CA LEU A 609 17.99 -18.68 20.38
C LEU A 609 18.88 -19.92 20.52
N ALA A 610 19.78 -19.95 21.51
CA ALA A 610 20.67 -21.09 21.71
C ALA A 610 19.90 -22.41 21.93
N LYS A 611 18.80 -22.38 22.68
CA LYS A 611 17.94 -23.55 22.90
C LYS A 611 17.31 -24.09 21.61
N ARG A 612 17.08 -23.24 20.60
CA ARG A 612 16.51 -23.67 19.31
C ARG A 612 17.48 -24.50 18.45
N CYS A 613 18.77 -24.42 18.73
CA CYS A 613 19.82 -25.21 18.08
C CYS A 613 20.08 -26.56 18.77
N VAL A 614 19.36 -26.88 19.86
CA VAL A 614 19.60 -28.08 20.67
C VAL A 614 18.41 -29.02 20.58
N GLU A 615 18.65 -30.23 20.06
CA GLU A 615 17.70 -31.33 20.11
C GLU A 615 17.68 -31.97 21.50
N VAL A 616 16.48 -32.23 22.03
CA VAL A 616 16.30 -32.82 23.38
C VAL A 616 17.05 -34.15 23.54
N SER A 617 17.06 -34.98 22.49
CA SER A 617 17.65 -36.32 22.52
C SER A 617 19.13 -36.38 22.13
N ALA A 618 19.62 -35.43 21.34
CA ALA A 618 20.93 -35.52 20.69
C ALA A 618 21.85 -34.32 20.97
N GLY A 619 21.38 -33.30 21.70
CA GLY A 619 22.13 -32.07 21.90
C GLY A 619 22.25 -31.26 20.61
N ASN A 620 23.45 -30.80 20.28
CA ASN A 620 23.72 -30.04 19.05
C ASN A 620 24.81 -30.73 18.21
N PRO A 621 24.53 -31.90 17.61
CA PRO A 621 25.56 -32.72 16.96
C PRO A 621 26.13 -32.06 15.70
N SER A 622 25.33 -31.27 14.97
CA SER A 622 25.75 -30.59 13.74
C SER A 622 26.38 -29.21 13.99
N ASN A 623 26.58 -28.83 15.26
CA ASN A 623 27.08 -27.51 15.65
C ASN A 623 26.26 -26.37 15.01
N GLU A 624 24.94 -26.45 15.14
CA GLU A 624 24.02 -25.38 14.75
C GLU A 624 24.26 -24.12 15.57
N ALA A 625 24.31 -22.97 14.90
CA ALA A 625 24.39 -21.68 15.57
C ALA A 625 23.61 -20.60 14.81
N TYR A 626 23.24 -19.53 15.50
CA TYR A 626 22.74 -18.33 14.84
C TYR A 626 23.88 -17.40 14.46
N LEU A 627 23.84 -16.84 13.26
CA LEU A 627 24.80 -15.86 12.76
C LEU A 627 24.07 -14.73 12.03
N LEU A 628 24.77 -13.63 11.81
CA LEU A 628 24.22 -12.37 11.32
C LEU A 628 24.65 -12.07 9.88
N HIS A 629 23.75 -11.46 9.11
CA HIS A 629 24.06 -10.93 7.79
C HIS A 629 23.39 -9.57 7.60
N GLY A 630 24.19 -8.50 7.52
CA GLY A 630 23.66 -7.16 7.28
C GLY A 630 23.31 -6.93 5.82
N THR A 631 22.19 -6.25 5.58
CA THR A 631 21.71 -5.91 4.24
C THR A 631 20.71 -4.74 4.32
N ASN A 632 20.01 -4.41 3.24
CA ASN A 632 18.87 -3.48 3.30
C ASN A 632 17.55 -4.22 3.63
N PRO A 633 16.56 -3.51 4.22
CA PRO A 633 15.25 -4.08 4.55
C PRO A 633 14.61 -4.90 3.43
N THR A 634 14.59 -4.35 2.23
CA THR A 634 14.05 -5.01 1.03
C THR A 634 14.76 -6.35 0.75
N SER A 635 16.09 -6.37 0.79
CA SER A 635 16.90 -7.57 0.50
C SER A 635 16.79 -8.62 1.60
N ALA A 636 16.67 -8.21 2.87
CA ALA A 636 16.47 -9.14 3.98
C ALA A 636 15.22 -9.99 3.77
N VAL A 637 14.10 -9.36 3.44
CA VAL A 637 12.82 -10.04 3.20
C VAL A 637 12.89 -10.95 1.95
N ALA A 638 13.57 -10.49 0.90
CA ALA A 638 13.78 -11.31 -0.30
C ALA A 638 14.57 -12.59 0.02
N ILE A 639 15.59 -12.50 0.87
CA ILE A 639 16.39 -13.64 1.32
C ILE A 639 15.56 -14.59 2.20
N LEU A 640 14.68 -14.07 3.08
CA LEU A 640 13.75 -14.93 3.84
C LEU A 640 12.84 -15.78 2.95
N SER A 641 12.50 -15.26 1.76
CA SER A 641 11.57 -15.91 0.82
C SER A 641 12.27 -16.82 -0.19
N ASN A 642 13.45 -16.44 -0.66
CA ASN A 642 14.12 -17.13 -1.77
C ASN A 642 15.41 -17.85 -1.37
N SER A 643 15.83 -17.75 -0.09
CA SER A 643 17.16 -18.15 0.38
C SER A 643 18.29 -17.27 -0.17
N PHE A 644 19.53 -17.61 0.17
CA PHE A 644 20.72 -16.99 -0.39
C PHE A 644 21.05 -17.59 -1.76
N THR A 645 21.33 -16.75 -2.75
CA THR A 645 21.82 -17.20 -4.06
C THR A 645 23.35 -17.07 -4.14
N VAL A 646 24.06 -18.21 -4.14
CA VAL A 646 25.54 -18.25 -4.15
C VAL A 646 26.13 -17.58 -5.40
N ASP A 647 25.42 -17.56 -6.53
CA ASP A 647 25.84 -16.90 -7.78
C ASP A 647 25.94 -15.35 -7.69
N PHE A 648 25.44 -14.76 -6.61
CA PHE A 648 25.57 -13.33 -6.32
C PHE A 648 26.64 -13.02 -5.27
N ALA A 649 27.29 -14.05 -4.68
CA ALA A 649 28.37 -13.87 -3.74
C ALA A 649 29.52 -13.04 -4.36
N GLY A 650 29.88 -11.94 -3.70
CA GLY A 650 30.99 -11.07 -4.13
C GLY A 650 30.65 -9.91 -5.07
N LYS A 651 29.40 -9.77 -5.54
CA LYS A 651 29.02 -8.66 -6.45
C LYS A 651 28.90 -7.29 -5.77
N SER A 652 28.67 -7.25 -4.45
CA SER A 652 28.40 -6.01 -3.68
C SER A 652 29.47 -5.69 -2.62
N ALA A 653 30.28 -6.69 -2.23
CA ALA A 653 31.29 -6.62 -1.18
C ALA A 653 32.45 -7.59 -1.46
N GLY A 654 33.63 -7.35 -0.88
CA GLY A 654 34.84 -8.12 -1.18
C GLY A 654 34.76 -9.59 -0.74
N THR A 655 35.37 -10.49 -1.53
CA THR A 655 35.42 -11.94 -1.31
C THR A 655 36.74 -12.37 -0.65
N MET A 656 37.04 -11.87 0.56
CA MET A 656 38.34 -12.10 1.23
C MET A 656 38.68 -13.59 1.43
N PHE A 657 37.66 -14.44 1.53
CA PHE A 657 37.75 -15.88 1.84
C PHE A 657 37.06 -16.75 0.78
N GLY A 658 36.86 -16.21 -0.43
CA GLY A 658 36.20 -16.89 -1.55
C GLY A 658 34.75 -16.44 -1.80
N PRO A 659 34.13 -16.89 -2.90
CA PRO A 659 32.78 -16.48 -3.29
C PRO A 659 31.71 -17.33 -2.59
N GLY A 660 31.39 -16.99 -1.34
CA GLY A 660 30.39 -17.69 -0.53
C GLY A 660 29.39 -16.77 0.17
N ILE A 661 28.53 -17.36 1.00
CA ILE A 661 27.62 -16.64 1.90
C ILE A 661 28.41 -16.22 3.14
N TYR A 662 28.52 -14.92 3.38
CA TYR A 662 29.24 -14.35 4.52
C TYR A 662 28.27 -14.06 5.67
N LEU A 663 28.51 -14.70 6.81
CA LEU A 663 27.83 -14.40 8.06
C LEU A 663 28.84 -13.96 9.13
N ALA A 664 28.38 -13.23 10.14
CA ALA A 664 29.20 -12.76 11.25
C ALA A 664 28.57 -13.11 12.59
N GLU A 665 29.39 -13.26 13.62
CA GLU A 665 28.89 -13.39 15.00
C GLU A 665 28.74 -12.06 15.73
N SER A 666 29.17 -10.95 15.10
CA SER A 666 29.12 -9.60 15.66
C SER A 666 28.10 -8.74 14.93
N SER A 667 27.20 -8.11 15.69
CA SER A 667 26.23 -7.15 15.17
C SER A 667 26.90 -5.97 14.49
N THR A 668 28.02 -5.49 15.02
CA THR A 668 28.77 -4.38 14.41
C THR A 668 29.36 -4.75 13.06
N LYS A 669 29.85 -5.99 12.88
CA LYS A 669 30.35 -6.43 11.57
C LYS A 669 29.22 -6.55 10.55
N ALA A 670 28.07 -7.09 10.96
CA ALA A 670 26.90 -7.14 10.11
C ALA A 670 26.43 -5.73 9.71
N ASP A 671 26.39 -4.78 10.66
CA ASP A 671 26.00 -3.37 10.43
C ASP A 671 26.85 -2.67 9.34
N GLU A 672 28.11 -3.06 9.13
CA GLU A 672 28.94 -2.49 8.06
C GLU A 672 28.38 -2.72 6.65
N TYR A 673 27.54 -3.75 6.49
CA TYR A 673 26.85 -4.08 5.24
C TYR A 673 25.36 -3.72 5.28
N ALA A 674 24.85 -3.31 6.44
CA ALA A 674 23.46 -2.89 6.57
C ALA A 674 23.26 -1.50 5.95
N GLN A 675 22.15 -1.36 5.24
CA GLN A 675 21.71 -0.10 4.63
C GLN A 675 20.25 0.13 5.02
N ASP A 676 19.79 1.37 5.02
CA ASP A 676 18.37 1.66 4.98
C ASP A 676 17.85 1.60 3.53
N ASP A 677 16.54 1.61 3.34
CA ASP A 677 15.97 1.78 2.00
C ASP A 677 15.95 3.27 1.64
N ALA A 678 16.42 3.61 0.44
CA ALA A 678 16.60 5.00 0.04
C ALA A 678 15.29 5.83 0.04
N THR A 679 14.13 5.16 -0.08
CA THR A 679 12.77 5.70 -0.08
C THR A 679 11.77 4.65 0.42
N GLY A 680 10.67 5.06 1.05
CA GLY A 680 9.55 4.17 1.40
C GLY A 680 9.40 3.93 2.90
N ASP A 681 8.54 2.98 3.27
CA ASP A 681 8.09 2.75 4.65
C ASP A 681 9.21 2.29 5.61
N TYR A 682 10.39 1.88 5.09
CA TYR A 682 11.58 1.52 5.87
C TYR A 682 12.64 2.64 6.01
N ALA A 683 12.32 3.88 5.64
CA ALA A 683 13.26 4.99 5.83
C ALA A 683 13.73 5.04 7.30
N GLU A 684 15.05 5.21 7.51
CA GLU A 684 15.70 5.22 8.84
C GLU A 684 15.77 3.87 9.57
N LEU A 685 15.32 2.77 8.95
CA LEU A 685 15.47 1.41 9.47
C LEU A 685 16.55 0.64 8.70
N TYR A 686 17.52 0.11 9.43
CA TYR A 686 18.54 -0.81 8.92
C TYR A 686 18.07 -2.24 9.11
N ALA A 687 18.62 -3.19 8.33
CA ALA A 687 18.26 -4.59 8.44
C ALA A 687 19.45 -5.52 8.65
N VAL A 688 19.24 -6.51 9.51
CA VAL A 688 20.14 -7.65 9.67
C VAL A 688 19.32 -8.95 9.66
N LEU A 689 19.78 -9.94 8.91
CA LEU A 689 19.23 -11.29 8.98
C LEU A 689 19.87 -12.05 10.15
N VAL A 690 19.06 -12.81 10.87
CA VAL A 690 19.51 -13.78 11.86
C VAL A 690 19.27 -15.17 11.29
N CYS A 691 20.37 -15.80 10.87
CA CYS A 691 20.37 -17.04 10.12
C CYS A 691 20.79 -18.19 11.02
N ARG A 692 20.04 -19.30 10.96
CA ARG A 692 20.46 -20.56 11.55
C ARG A 692 21.45 -21.23 10.59
N ALA A 693 22.64 -21.58 11.07
CA ALA A 693 23.73 -22.07 10.24
C ALA A 693 24.27 -23.41 10.77
N LEU A 694 24.56 -24.34 9.86
CA LEU A 694 25.18 -25.62 10.15
C LEU A 694 26.70 -25.49 10.09
N LEU A 695 27.37 -25.38 11.25
CA LEU A 695 28.81 -25.10 11.26
C LEU A 695 29.67 -26.35 11.07
N GLY A 696 29.30 -27.48 11.68
CA GLY A 696 30.15 -28.68 11.71
C GLY A 696 31.59 -28.37 12.15
N LYS A 697 32.58 -28.98 11.47
CA LYS A 697 34.02 -28.71 11.63
C LYS A 697 34.44 -27.49 10.79
N PRO A 698 35.03 -26.43 11.36
CA PRO A 698 35.51 -25.26 10.60
C PRO A 698 36.87 -25.52 9.92
N TYR A 699 37.07 -24.94 8.74
CA TYR A 699 38.41 -24.66 8.22
C TYR A 699 38.83 -23.27 8.71
N VAL A 700 39.74 -23.19 9.69
CA VAL A 700 40.15 -21.92 10.31
C VAL A 700 41.32 -21.31 9.54
N THR A 701 41.22 -20.05 9.16
CA THR A 701 42.30 -19.30 8.50
C THR A 701 42.37 -17.86 9.00
N GLU A 702 43.59 -17.35 9.13
CA GLU A 702 43.85 -15.93 9.44
C GLU A 702 44.15 -15.13 8.16
N GLU A 703 44.52 -15.83 7.08
CA GLU A 703 44.96 -15.25 5.81
C GLU A 703 43.85 -15.25 4.74
N PRO A 704 43.73 -14.19 3.91
CA PRO A 704 42.85 -14.15 2.76
C PRO A 704 43.18 -15.24 1.72
N GLY A 705 42.16 -15.71 1.00
CA GLY A 705 42.32 -16.72 -0.05
C GLY A 705 40.98 -17.29 -0.52
N ASP A 706 40.99 -18.11 -1.57
CA ASP A 706 39.82 -18.90 -1.95
C ASP A 706 39.95 -20.31 -1.36
N PHE A 707 39.08 -20.62 -0.40
CA PHE A 707 39.08 -21.88 0.33
C PHE A 707 37.84 -22.73 0.04
N ARG A 708 37.12 -22.44 -1.06
CA ARG A 708 35.88 -23.15 -1.43
C ARG A 708 36.06 -24.67 -1.49
N GLU A 709 37.15 -25.14 -2.09
CA GLU A 709 37.44 -26.58 -2.24
C GLU A 709 37.59 -27.30 -0.89
N GLN A 710 38.05 -26.60 0.16
CA GLN A 710 38.15 -27.19 1.49
C GLN A 710 36.77 -27.59 2.04
N VAL A 711 35.75 -26.75 1.79
CA VAL A 711 34.38 -27.02 2.22
C VAL A 711 33.67 -27.99 1.27
N LEU A 712 33.81 -27.78 -0.05
CA LEU A 712 33.12 -28.61 -1.05
C LEU A 712 33.64 -30.05 -1.11
N SER A 713 34.88 -30.31 -0.68
CA SER A 713 35.41 -31.67 -0.50
C SER A 713 34.65 -32.50 0.55
N GLY A 714 33.91 -31.83 1.43
CA GLY A 714 33.12 -32.45 2.49
C GLY A 714 33.85 -32.62 3.83
N GLU A 715 35.13 -32.26 3.93
CA GLU A 715 35.87 -32.33 5.21
C GLU A 715 35.41 -31.27 6.21
N PHE A 716 35.13 -30.05 5.72
CA PHE A 716 34.77 -28.90 6.54
C PHE A 716 33.34 -28.43 6.23
N GLY A 717 32.63 -27.94 7.25
CA GLY A 717 31.28 -27.39 7.07
C GLY A 717 31.29 -25.96 6.53
N HIS A 718 32.31 -25.18 6.89
CA HIS A 718 32.47 -23.77 6.51
C HIS A 718 33.93 -23.32 6.68
N VAL A 719 34.25 -22.13 6.15
CA VAL A 719 35.51 -21.43 6.44
C VAL A 719 35.28 -20.43 7.57
N LEU A 720 36.14 -20.44 8.58
CA LEU A 720 36.19 -19.45 9.65
C LEU A 720 37.39 -18.52 9.41
N GLY A 721 37.11 -17.31 8.95
CA GLY A 721 38.10 -16.24 8.82
C GLY A 721 38.32 -15.55 10.15
N ASP A 722 39.39 -15.90 10.88
CA ASP A 722 39.66 -15.38 12.22
C ASP A 722 40.52 -14.11 12.19
N ARG A 723 39.94 -13.03 11.65
CA ARG A 723 40.60 -11.71 11.64
C ARG A 723 40.59 -11.04 13.01
N GLU A 724 39.79 -11.53 13.95
CA GLU A 724 39.86 -11.13 15.35
C GLU A 724 41.20 -11.54 15.97
N LYS A 725 41.66 -12.77 15.74
CA LYS A 725 43.00 -13.20 16.16
C LYS A 725 44.11 -12.53 15.36
N ALA A 726 43.96 -12.41 14.04
CA ALA A 726 45.01 -11.88 13.16
C ALA A 726 45.28 -10.38 13.36
N VAL A 727 44.23 -9.55 13.45
CA VAL A 727 44.32 -8.07 13.47
C VAL A 727 43.34 -7.40 14.44
N GLY A 728 42.73 -8.18 15.35
CA GLY A 728 41.83 -7.68 16.37
C GLY A 728 40.45 -7.25 15.87
N THR A 729 40.05 -7.55 14.62
CA THR A 729 38.75 -7.15 14.06
C THR A 729 37.66 -8.17 14.39
N PHE A 730 37.17 -8.93 13.42
CA PHE A 730 35.96 -9.75 13.51
C PHE A 730 36.23 -11.16 12.97
N ARG A 731 35.46 -12.13 13.46
CA ARG A 731 35.39 -13.47 12.86
C ARG A 731 34.24 -13.52 11.86
N GLU A 732 34.51 -14.06 10.68
CA GLU A 732 33.54 -14.22 9.60
C GLU A 732 33.41 -15.70 9.24
N PHE A 733 32.18 -16.12 8.93
CA PHE A 733 31.81 -17.51 8.67
C PHE A 733 31.31 -17.61 7.24
N ILE A 734 32.01 -18.38 6.40
CA ILE A 734 31.77 -18.42 4.96
C ILE A 734 31.27 -19.81 4.56
N PHE A 735 30.07 -19.82 3.98
CA PHE A 735 29.38 -21.02 3.54
C PHE A 735 29.34 -21.10 2.01
N PHE A 736 29.58 -22.29 1.48
CA PHE A 736 29.53 -22.56 0.03
C PHE A 736 28.36 -23.47 -0.37
N HIS A 737 27.60 -23.97 0.61
CA HIS A 737 26.34 -24.66 0.38
C HIS A 737 25.20 -23.79 0.92
N GLU A 738 24.28 -23.39 0.04
CA GLU A 738 23.07 -22.65 0.44
C GLU A 738 22.30 -23.39 1.54
N ALA A 739 22.11 -24.70 1.39
CA ALA A 739 21.40 -25.52 2.36
C ALA A 739 22.08 -25.62 3.74
N ALA A 740 23.27 -25.07 3.93
CA ALA A 740 23.89 -24.95 5.26
C ALA A 740 23.36 -23.77 6.07
N VAL A 741 22.56 -22.89 5.46
CA VAL A 741 22.04 -21.67 6.08
C VAL A 741 20.53 -21.59 5.89
N TYR A 742 19.80 -21.43 6.98
CA TYR A 742 18.37 -21.13 6.99
C TYR A 742 18.16 -19.69 7.49
N PRO A 743 17.76 -18.74 6.62
CA PRO A 743 17.47 -17.37 7.05
C PRO A 743 16.16 -17.35 7.83
N GLU A 744 16.24 -17.33 9.16
CA GLU A 744 15.08 -17.53 10.03
C GLU A 744 14.41 -16.21 10.40
N TYR A 745 15.17 -15.14 10.59
CA TYR A 745 14.63 -13.82 10.89
C TYR A 745 15.24 -12.70 10.07
N ALA A 746 14.43 -11.68 9.78
CA ALA A 746 14.89 -10.33 9.45
C ALA A 746 14.61 -9.42 10.63
N VAL A 747 15.63 -8.72 11.12
CA VAL A 747 15.54 -7.77 12.23
C VAL A 747 15.75 -6.37 11.68
N PHE A 748 14.78 -5.50 11.90
CA PHE A 748 14.86 -4.09 11.56
C PHE A 748 15.25 -3.31 12.81
N TYR A 749 16.24 -2.43 12.69
CA TYR A 749 16.79 -1.71 13.83
C TYR A 749 17.14 -0.26 13.49
N ARG A 750 17.21 0.57 14.53
CA ARG A 750 17.74 1.94 14.47
C ARG A 750 19.14 1.98 15.07
N ARG A 751 19.93 2.94 14.59
CA ARG A 751 21.23 3.29 15.17
C ARG A 751 21.02 4.39 16.19
N GLU A 752 21.53 4.23 17.40
CA GLU A 752 21.52 5.24 18.45
C GLU A 752 22.92 5.70 18.81
N LYS A 753 23.07 7.01 19.03
CA LYS A 753 24.28 7.63 19.55
C LYS A 753 23.92 8.70 20.56
N ASP A 754 24.60 8.73 21.70
CA ASP A 754 24.32 9.63 22.82
C ASP A 754 22.83 9.58 23.29
N GLY A 755 22.22 8.39 23.20
CA GLY A 755 20.81 8.17 23.57
C GLY A 755 19.78 8.77 22.59
N ARG A 756 20.21 9.13 21.37
CA ARG A 756 19.34 9.65 20.31
C ARG A 756 19.48 8.82 19.04
N VAL A 757 18.40 8.68 18.29
CA VAL A 757 18.42 8.06 16.97
C VAL A 757 19.33 8.89 16.05
N MET A 758 20.26 8.22 15.38
CA MET A 758 21.16 8.86 14.44
C MET A 758 20.39 9.29 13.18
N PRO A 759 20.57 10.53 12.70
CA PRO A 759 19.96 10.99 11.45
C PRO A 759 20.61 10.30 10.24
N ARG A 760 19.88 10.27 9.12
CA ARG A 760 20.38 9.76 7.83
C ARG A 760 21.54 10.63 7.32
N ASN A 761 22.45 10.04 6.51
CA ASN A 761 23.56 10.78 5.93
C ASN A 761 23.07 11.77 4.87
N GLU A 762 23.44 13.05 4.98
CA GLU A 762 23.00 14.13 4.07
C GLU A 762 23.50 13.95 2.63
N SER A 763 24.54 13.12 2.38
CA SER A 763 25.03 12.85 1.02
C SER A 763 24.06 12.05 0.14
N GLU A 764 23.00 11.48 0.72
CA GLU A 764 21.88 10.86 0.01
C GLU A 764 20.63 11.75 -0.05
N MET A 765 20.66 12.90 0.64
CA MET A 765 19.66 13.96 0.49
C MET A 765 20.03 14.78 -0.75
N ALA A 766 19.04 15.09 -1.60
CA ALA A 766 19.25 16.03 -2.69
C ALA A 766 19.81 17.35 -2.12
N PRO A 767 20.72 18.04 -2.84
CA PRO A 767 21.32 19.27 -2.33
C PRO A 767 20.23 20.30 -2.02
N ARG A 768 20.36 20.97 -0.87
CA ARG A 768 19.49 22.10 -0.50
C ARG A 768 19.52 23.12 -1.65
N PRO A 769 18.37 23.71 -2.05
CA PRO A 769 18.36 24.80 -3.01
C PRO A 769 19.32 25.89 -2.53
N MET A 770 20.25 26.28 -3.39
CA MET A 770 21.22 27.33 -3.12
C MET A 770 20.43 28.61 -2.81
N GLU A 771 20.56 29.15 -1.60
CA GLU A 771 20.09 30.51 -1.30
C GLU A 771 20.84 31.46 -2.24
N MET A 772 20.12 32.03 -3.20
CA MET A 772 20.64 33.14 -3.97
C MET A 772 20.64 34.36 -3.05
N GLU A 773 21.83 34.73 -2.55
CA GLU A 773 22.06 36.08 -2.06
C GLU A 773 21.78 37.09 -3.19
N VAL A 774 21.15 38.20 -2.79
CA VAL A 774 20.60 39.29 -3.61
C VAL A 774 21.60 39.90 -4.60
#